data_AF-A0A7C2AMJ5-F1
#
_entry.id   AF-A0A7C2AMJ5-F1
#
_cell.length_a   1.000
_cell.length_b   1.000
_cell.length_c   1.000
_cell.angle_alpha   90.00
_cell.angle_beta   90.00
_cell.angle_gamma   90.00
#
_symmetry.space_group_name_H-M   'P 1'
#
loop_
_entity.id
_entity.type
_entity.pdbx_description
1 polymer ?
#
loop_
_entity_poly.entity_id
_entity_poly.type
_entity_poly.pdbx_seq_one_letter_code
_entity_poly.pdbx_strand_id
1 'polypeptide(L)'
;MCRVPLHVLTFLALASPLLAALQEHRTGGPAGEGLRAAPRGDLAVEWTVGTKPKEVRTILTLGNMGAEPIDWEISTDTDWLKIEPSSGTLQGGGRRRVDLTLDPFRTLSLLPGEHDATIRIENRTDGRGDSERRVVLLVRGDKGLSVGPFDEDRKGYCLTNEGRGAIGWRARIQSDHVAADPSEGELGPGESVFVSLVSEGSDPLEGRVGVLFLNETDGTGSTLRIVSAAGGELGEAPVPEAPALETSIERFGITWTFSDPVPTGRFVNGDPWVVGPVAIVEIDPRSVPIGRDHGRTMNGSMVNPSPQRGMTQGYDSATYGKYAGDDAYDPRLNVALGCSGRSPLVLGANTSLVSTISNPKPGMRPQLKTAAILTVLSEVPPPDAFRPPYTGSDKTIRHRAADLQRERLTQLPTVPGTPSFSEVEAMFERPWIDHVPLWYGRYIHPSENMPDYGREITDQVSTASLMLLINVPNEEKETLLVRFVQVGIDLFALLREGERWPPSAGHLNGRKWPILFAGLMLGDEDMKAIGREYGPEDFSEDGQTFLVDAPRPELGYTREMVGLPEWSAAHATRPELDDPRWDAKESFPPGATQVPLRTQNVKYRLCCSANAWWGELLAAYILGAKDLWNHEPLFLYQDRFLQENLARRITDYRLSWRPFYLAMWRRYRDAY
;
A
#
# COMPACT_ATOMS: atom_id res chain seq x y z
N MET A 1 2.66 3.34 -42.19
CA MET A 1 4.12 3.17 -42.33
C MET A 1 4.77 3.51 -41.00
N CYS A 2 5.77 2.71 -40.61
CA CYS A 2 6.66 2.85 -39.44
C CYS A 2 6.08 2.49 -38.05
N ARG A 3 6.40 1.27 -37.61
CA ARG A 3 6.46 0.83 -36.21
C ARG A 3 7.91 0.42 -35.91
N VAL A 4 8.46 0.91 -34.81
CA VAL A 4 9.69 0.43 -34.16
C VAL A 4 9.29 -0.04 -32.75
N PRO A 5 9.84 -1.14 -32.21
CA PRO A 5 9.22 -1.89 -31.11
C PRO A 5 9.87 -1.71 -29.72
N LEU A 6 9.07 -2.15 -28.74
CA LEU A 6 9.29 -2.31 -27.30
C LEU A 6 9.84 -3.72 -26.96
N HIS A 7 10.69 -3.87 -25.93
CA HIS A 7 10.85 -5.03 -25.02
C HIS A 7 11.07 -4.41 -23.61
N VAL A 8 10.22 -4.57 -22.59
CA VAL A 8 9.62 -5.71 -21.85
C VAL A 8 10.46 -6.13 -20.62
N LEU A 9 9.75 -6.18 -19.48
CA LEU A 9 10.15 -6.36 -18.08
C LEU A 9 9.79 -7.77 -17.54
N THR A 10 10.66 -8.20 -16.61
CA THR A 10 10.50 -9.02 -15.38
C THR A 10 10.05 -10.49 -15.36
N PHE A 11 10.73 -11.23 -14.47
CA PHE A 11 10.43 -12.55 -13.90
C PHE A 11 10.23 -12.42 -12.37
N LEU A 12 9.19 -13.08 -11.81
CA LEU A 12 9.26 -14.03 -10.68
C LEU A 12 7.85 -14.43 -10.23
N ALA A 13 7.57 -15.74 -10.30
CA ALA A 13 6.44 -16.37 -9.62
C ALA A 13 6.88 -17.80 -9.21
N LEU A 14 6.81 -18.11 -7.91
CA LEU A 14 6.95 -19.45 -7.37
C LEU A 14 5.67 -19.80 -6.59
N ALA A 15 4.79 -20.61 -7.21
CA ALA A 15 3.94 -21.59 -6.53
C ALA A 15 3.14 -22.47 -7.53
N SER A 16 3.24 -23.80 -7.35
CA SER A 16 2.34 -24.89 -7.81
C SER A 16 2.25 -25.25 -9.32
N PRO A 17 2.90 -26.34 -9.77
CA PRO A 17 2.82 -26.82 -11.15
C PRO A 17 1.72 -27.87 -11.31
N LEU A 18 0.44 -27.48 -11.16
CA LEU A 18 -0.66 -28.41 -11.52
C LEU A 18 -1.89 -27.77 -12.19
N LEU A 19 -1.94 -26.45 -12.39
CA LEU A 19 -3.12 -25.78 -12.93
C LEU A 19 -2.96 -25.10 -14.30
N ALA A 20 -1.78 -25.19 -14.94
CA ALA A 20 -1.48 -24.51 -16.21
C ALA A 20 -1.61 -25.39 -17.47
N ALA A 21 -2.30 -26.52 -17.40
CA ALA A 21 -2.45 -27.45 -18.55
C ALA A 21 -3.84 -27.40 -19.23
N LEU A 22 -4.79 -26.60 -18.75
CA LEU A 22 -6.15 -26.55 -19.29
C LEU A 22 -6.69 -25.12 -19.32
N GLN A 23 -6.25 -24.32 -20.30
CA GLN A 23 -7.07 -23.29 -20.98
C GLN A 23 -6.18 -22.45 -21.89
N GLU A 24 -6.05 -22.87 -23.14
CA GLU A 24 -5.80 -21.92 -24.24
C GLU A 24 -6.35 -22.57 -25.52
N HIS A 25 -7.62 -22.31 -25.81
CA HIS A 25 -8.18 -22.54 -27.14
C HIS A 25 -8.89 -21.28 -27.63
N ARG A 26 -8.46 -20.87 -28.83
CA ARG A 26 -9.15 -20.04 -29.83
C ARG A 26 -9.09 -18.52 -29.64
N THR A 27 -8.00 -17.94 -30.15
CA THR A 27 -8.12 -16.81 -31.09
C THR A 27 -7.20 -17.04 -32.28
N GLY A 28 -7.77 -17.08 -33.49
CA GLY A 28 -7.05 -17.26 -34.74
C GLY A 28 -6.45 -15.94 -35.21
N GLY A 29 -5.12 -15.83 -35.10
CA GLY A 29 -4.25 -14.98 -35.93
C GLY A 29 -3.31 -15.89 -36.73
N PRO A 30 -2.62 -15.40 -37.78
CA PRO A 30 -1.93 -16.26 -38.74
C PRO A 30 -0.90 -17.16 -38.06
N ALA A 31 -0.91 -18.43 -38.44
CA ALA A 31 -0.10 -19.51 -37.89
C ALA A 31 1.39 -19.14 -37.89
N GLY A 32 1.97 -18.99 -36.70
CA GLY A 32 3.41 -19.14 -36.52
C GLY A 32 3.75 -20.62 -36.57
N GLU A 33 3.95 -21.16 -37.76
CA GLU A 33 4.43 -22.53 -37.97
C GLU A 33 5.92 -22.61 -37.60
N GLY A 34 6.24 -23.17 -36.43
CA GLY A 34 7.62 -23.37 -35.98
C GLY A 34 7.73 -23.91 -34.56
N LEU A 35 8.97 -24.13 -34.12
CA LEU A 35 9.30 -24.56 -32.75
C LEU A 35 9.06 -23.41 -31.76
N ARG A 36 8.43 -23.71 -30.62
CA ARG A 36 8.19 -22.72 -29.55
C ARG A 36 8.66 -23.27 -28.22
N ALA A 37 9.47 -22.50 -27.50
CA ALA A 37 9.87 -22.81 -26.14
C ALA A 37 9.09 -21.97 -25.10
N ALA A 38 8.75 -22.58 -23.97
CA ALA A 38 8.10 -21.94 -22.82
C ALA A 38 8.86 -22.27 -21.52
N PRO A 39 9.10 -21.30 -20.61
CA PRO A 39 8.70 -19.89 -20.70
C PRO A 39 9.44 -19.10 -21.80
N ARG A 40 8.92 -17.92 -22.16
CA ARG A 40 9.42 -17.12 -23.29
C ARG A 40 10.62 -16.21 -22.96
N GLY A 41 10.85 -15.88 -21.70
CA GLY A 41 11.99 -15.07 -21.28
C GLY A 41 13.09 -15.90 -20.60
N ASP A 42 14.05 -15.20 -20.00
CA ASP A 42 15.24 -15.77 -19.37
C ASP A 42 14.93 -16.68 -18.18
N LEU A 43 15.76 -17.67 -17.94
CA LEU A 43 15.58 -18.61 -16.84
C LEU A 43 16.49 -18.20 -15.68
N ALA A 44 15.97 -18.29 -14.45
CA ALA A 44 16.77 -18.07 -13.25
C ALA A 44 16.71 -19.32 -12.36
N VAL A 45 17.85 -19.64 -11.74
CA VAL A 45 18.03 -20.77 -10.85
C VAL A 45 18.89 -20.33 -9.67
N GLU A 46 18.54 -20.74 -8.45
CA GLU A 46 19.33 -20.45 -7.25
C GLU A 46 19.92 -21.73 -6.67
N TRP A 47 21.16 -21.66 -6.18
CA TRP A 47 21.82 -22.74 -5.46
C TRP A 47 22.65 -22.19 -4.29
N THR A 48 22.49 -22.78 -3.11
CA THR A 48 23.31 -22.45 -1.94
C THR A 48 24.47 -23.43 -1.81
N VAL A 49 25.68 -22.91 -1.67
CA VAL A 49 26.88 -23.71 -1.41
C VAL A 49 26.64 -24.64 -0.21
N GLY A 50 27.04 -25.91 -0.33
CA GLY A 50 26.79 -26.92 0.70
C GLY A 50 25.46 -27.69 0.58
N THR A 51 24.53 -27.25 -0.27
CA THR A 51 23.34 -28.04 -0.66
C THR A 51 23.62 -28.88 -1.90
N LYS A 52 22.83 -29.93 -2.15
CA LYS A 52 23.04 -30.84 -3.31
C LYS A 52 22.64 -30.15 -4.63
N PRO A 53 23.58 -29.83 -5.55
CA PRO A 53 23.25 -29.11 -6.80
C PRO A 53 22.27 -29.87 -7.70
N LYS A 54 22.36 -31.20 -7.72
CA LYS A 54 21.54 -32.08 -8.57
C LYS A 54 20.03 -31.99 -8.29
N GLU A 55 19.63 -31.54 -7.11
CA GLU A 55 18.21 -31.40 -6.74
C GLU A 55 17.61 -30.08 -7.27
N VAL A 56 18.46 -29.15 -7.71
CA VAL A 56 18.08 -27.88 -8.32
C VAL A 56 17.82 -28.08 -9.82
N ARG A 57 16.62 -27.76 -10.28
CA ARG A 57 16.21 -27.89 -11.68
C ARG A 57 15.24 -26.80 -12.12
N THR A 58 15.34 -26.39 -13.38
CA THR A 58 14.30 -25.62 -14.09
C THR A 58 13.82 -26.39 -15.31
N ILE A 59 12.65 -26.04 -15.85
CA ILE A 59 11.97 -26.81 -16.88
C ILE A 59 11.71 -25.92 -18.11
N LEU A 60 12.17 -26.38 -19.27
CA LEU A 60 11.81 -25.83 -20.57
C LEU A 60 10.82 -26.76 -21.27
N THR A 61 9.72 -26.20 -21.79
CA THR A 61 8.76 -26.96 -22.62
C THR A 61 8.85 -26.51 -24.06
N LEU A 62 9.23 -27.42 -24.95
CA LEU A 62 9.17 -27.25 -26.40
C LEU A 62 7.79 -27.64 -26.92
N GLY A 63 7.31 -26.92 -27.93
CA GLY A 63 6.05 -27.18 -28.62
C GLY A 63 6.21 -26.98 -30.12
N ASN A 64 5.68 -27.91 -30.90
CA ASN A 64 5.59 -27.78 -32.35
C ASN A 64 4.23 -27.17 -32.71
N MET A 65 4.23 -25.96 -33.26
CA MET A 65 3.01 -25.24 -33.62
C MET A 65 2.49 -25.59 -35.02
N GLY A 66 3.27 -26.36 -35.81
CA GLY A 66 2.90 -26.85 -37.14
C GLY A 66 2.34 -28.28 -37.13
N ALA A 67 2.00 -28.78 -38.31
CA ALA A 67 1.48 -30.14 -38.51
C ALA A 67 2.57 -31.18 -38.81
N GLU A 68 3.69 -30.76 -39.38
CA GLU A 68 4.81 -31.65 -39.74
C GLU A 68 5.80 -31.84 -38.58
N PRO A 69 6.49 -32.99 -38.48
CA PRO A 69 7.50 -33.21 -37.45
C PRO A 69 8.67 -32.22 -37.53
N ILE A 70 9.20 -31.81 -36.37
CA ILE A 70 10.37 -30.94 -36.23
C ILE A 70 11.48 -31.69 -35.48
N ASP A 71 12.66 -31.77 -36.06
CA ASP A 71 13.89 -32.15 -35.36
C ASP A 71 14.45 -30.94 -34.63
N TRP A 72 14.79 -31.09 -33.36
CA TRP A 72 15.22 -29.99 -32.50
C TRP A 72 16.46 -30.35 -31.70
N GLU A 73 17.23 -29.33 -31.35
CA GLU A 73 18.42 -29.42 -30.51
C GLU A 73 18.50 -28.24 -29.56
N ILE A 74 19.04 -28.46 -28.36
CA ILE A 74 19.35 -27.43 -27.38
C ILE A 74 20.82 -27.60 -26.95
N SER A 75 21.61 -26.54 -27.14
CA SER A 75 23.00 -26.46 -26.68
C SER A 75 23.18 -25.37 -25.62
N THR A 76 24.29 -25.41 -24.88
CA THR A 76 24.66 -24.44 -23.85
C THR A 76 26.14 -24.07 -24.01
N ASP A 77 26.52 -22.84 -23.64
CA ASP A 77 27.90 -22.33 -23.70
C ASP A 77 28.71 -22.57 -22.40
N THR A 78 28.08 -23.16 -21.38
CA THR A 78 28.68 -23.48 -20.09
C THR A 78 28.77 -24.98 -19.79
N ASP A 79 29.59 -25.37 -18.82
CA ASP A 79 29.71 -26.73 -18.31
C ASP A 79 28.99 -26.97 -16.98
N TRP A 80 28.54 -25.92 -16.27
CA TRP A 80 27.77 -26.05 -15.03
C TRP A 80 26.28 -26.38 -15.24
N LEU A 81 25.77 -26.19 -16.45
CA LEU A 81 24.37 -26.46 -16.82
C LEU A 81 24.26 -27.74 -17.65
N LYS A 82 23.37 -28.64 -17.24
CA LYS A 82 23.07 -29.89 -17.95
C LYS A 82 21.64 -29.88 -18.50
N ILE A 83 21.47 -30.20 -19.78
CA ILE A 83 20.19 -30.20 -20.50
C ILE A 83 19.80 -31.64 -20.87
N GLU A 84 18.63 -32.10 -20.42
CA GLU A 84 18.15 -33.46 -20.71
C GLU A 84 16.64 -33.51 -21.06
N PRO A 85 16.25 -34.05 -22.22
CA PRO A 85 17.08 -34.35 -23.39
C PRO A 85 17.57 -33.08 -24.10
N SER A 86 18.78 -33.10 -24.66
CA SER A 86 19.33 -31.99 -25.46
C SER A 86 18.92 -32.04 -26.94
N SER A 87 18.31 -33.11 -27.45
CA SER A 87 17.78 -33.16 -28.81
C SER A 87 16.65 -34.18 -28.96
N GLY A 88 15.92 -34.11 -30.08
CA GLY A 88 14.89 -35.09 -30.44
C GLY A 88 14.00 -34.65 -31.60
N THR A 89 12.91 -35.40 -31.82
CA THR A 89 11.88 -35.09 -32.84
C THR A 89 10.53 -34.83 -32.18
N LEU A 90 9.86 -33.74 -32.55
CA LEU A 90 8.55 -33.29 -32.07
C LEU A 90 7.51 -33.39 -33.18
N GLN A 91 6.55 -34.30 -33.04
CA GLN A 91 5.42 -34.43 -33.98
C GLN A 91 4.57 -33.14 -34.00
N GLY A 92 3.82 -32.91 -35.08
CA GLY A 92 2.94 -31.74 -35.21
C GLY A 92 1.95 -31.60 -34.04
N GLY A 93 1.83 -30.39 -33.49
CA GLY A 93 1.05 -30.10 -32.27
C GLY A 93 1.63 -30.71 -30.98
N GLY A 94 2.73 -31.45 -31.05
CA GLY A 94 3.36 -32.13 -29.94
C GLY A 94 4.06 -31.17 -28.97
N ARG A 95 4.28 -31.63 -27.74
CA ARG A 95 5.05 -30.92 -26.71
C ARG A 95 6.09 -31.85 -26.08
N ARG A 96 7.24 -31.30 -25.71
CA ARG A 96 8.33 -32.02 -25.05
C ARG A 96 8.85 -31.23 -23.85
N ARG A 97 8.98 -31.91 -22.71
CA ARG A 97 9.64 -31.38 -21.53
C ARG A 97 11.14 -31.64 -21.62
N VAL A 98 11.93 -30.62 -21.30
CA VAL A 98 13.39 -30.65 -21.18
C VAL A 98 13.75 -30.12 -19.79
N ASP A 99 14.47 -30.93 -19.03
CA ASP A 99 14.97 -30.56 -17.71
C ASP A 99 16.35 -29.91 -17.83
N LEU A 100 16.52 -28.78 -17.15
CA LEU A 100 17.78 -28.08 -17.01
C LEU A 100 18.22 -28.24 -15.56
N THR A 101 19.35 -28.90 -15.34
CA THR A 101 19.86 -29.27 -14.01
C THR A 101 21.28 -28.79 -13.84
N LEU A 102 21.70 -28.55 -12.59
CA LEU A 102 23.08 -28.18 -12.30
C LEU A 102 23.98 -29.41 -12.36
N ASP A 103 25.12 -29.30 -13.06
CA ASP A 103 26.15 -30.35 -13.03
C ASP A 103 26.79 -30.37 -11.63
N PRO A 104 26.69 -31.49 -10.88
CA PRO A 104 27.08 -31.53 -9.49
C PRO A 104 28.59 -31.39 -9.27
N PHE A 105 29.43 -31.56 -10.28
CA PHE A 105 30.88 -31.42 -10.15
C PHE A 105 31.35 -30.04 -10.59
N ARG A 106 30.82 -29.51 -11.69
CA ARG A 106 31.17 -28.18 -12.21
C ARG A 106 30.60 -27.03 -11.37
N THR A 107 29.43 -27.24 -10.77
CA THR A 107 28.78 -26.23 -9.92
C THR A 107 29.57 -25.98 -8.62
N LEU A 108 30.27 -26.99 -8.09
CA LEU A 108 31.06 -26.86 -6.85
C LEU A 108 32.28 -25.94 -6.98
N SER A 109 32.74 -25.66 -8.20
CA SER A 109 33.82 -24.72 -8.46
C SER A 109 33.35 -23.28 -8.69
N LEU A 110 32.03 -23.04 -8.72
CA LEU A 110 31.49 -21.70 -8.88
C LEU A 110 31.60 -20.93 -7.57
N LEU A 111 32.13 -19.71 -7.66
CA LEU A 111 32.17 -18.78 -6.54
C LEU A 111 30.76 -18.25 -6.25
N PRO A 112 30.45 -17.81 -5.02
CA PRO A 112 29.24 -17.04 -4.76
C PRO A 112 29.10 -15.86 -5.71
N GLY A 113 27.88 -15.57 -6.14
CA GLY A 113 27.56 -14.57 -7.16
C GLY A 113 26.75 -15.11 -8.33
N GLU A 114 26.51 -14.26 -9.32
CA GLU A 114 25.78 -14.61 -10.53
C GLU A 114 26.68 -15.27 -11.57
N HIS A 115 26.18 -16.35 -12.18
CA HIS A 115 26.81 -17.05 -13.28
C HIS A 115 25.84 -17.14 -14.44
N ASP A 116 26.30 -16.72 -15.61
CA ASP A 116 25.50 -16.70 -16.83
C ASP A 116 25.77 -17.91 -17.72
N ALA A 117 24.71 -18.37 -18.38
CA ALA A 117 24.76 -19.31 -19.48
C ALA A 117 23.80 -18.89 -20.58
N THR A 118 24.17 -19.15 -21.83
CA THR A 118 23.30 -19.00 -22.98
C THR A 118 22.92 -20.39 -23.49
N ILE A 119 21.63 -20.70 -23.51
CA ILE A 119 21.12 -21.86 -24.23
C ILE A 119 20.64 -21.46 -25.61
N ARG A 120 20.96 -22.28 -26.62
CA ARG A 120 20.45 -22.14 -28.00
C ARG A 120 19.48 -23.26 -28.30
N ILE A 121 18.26 -22.90 -28.68
CA ILE A 121 17.18 -23.83 -29.04
C ILE A 121 17.01 -23.73 -30.55
N GLU A 122 17.28 -24.81 -31.26
CA GLU A 122 17.36 -24.84 -32.71
C GLU A 122 16.39 -25.88 -33.28
N ASN A 123 15.64 -25.47 -34.29
CA ASN A 123 14.87 -26.32 -35.18
C ASN A 123 15.79 -26.73 -36.34
N ARG A 124 16.26 -27.98 -36.28
CA ARG A 124 17.17 -28.58 -37.26
C ARG A 124 16.49 -28.94 -38.60
N THR A 125 15.17 -28.83 -38.68
CA THR A 125 14.42 -29.10 -39.93
C THR A 125 14.44 -27.89 -40.87
N ASP A 126 14.09 -26.70 -40.37
CA ASP A 126 13.97 -25.49 -41.22
C ASP A 126 14.38 -24.17 -40.56
N GLY A 127 14.90 -24.22 -39.33
CA GLY A 127 15.33 -23.04 -38.56
C GLY A 127 14.19 -22.15 -38.04
N ARG A 128 12.92 -22.51 -38.28
CA ARG A 128 11.79 -21.69 -37.82
C ARG A 128 11.55 -21.90 -36.33
N GLY A 129 11.64 -20.82 -35.58
CA GLY A 129 11.47 -20.84 -34.13
C GLY A 129 12.77 -20.99 -33.35
N ASP A 130 13.92 -20.94 -34.03
CA ASP A 130 15.23 -20.84 -33.39
C ASP A 130 15.27 -19.66 -32.43
N SER A 131 15.82 -19.89 -31.23
CA SER A 131 15.92 -18.85 -30.23
C SER A 131 17.02 -19.11 -29.21
N GLU A 132 17.53 -18.04 -28.61
CA GLU A 132 18.47 -18.10 -27.49
C GLU A 132 17.77 -17.70 -26.20
N ARG A 133 18.22 -18.24 -25.07
CA ARG A 133 17.77 -17.83 -23.73
C ARG A 133 18.96 -17.68 -22.81
N ARG A 134 18.96 -16.63 -21.99
CA ARG A 134 19.88 -16.51 -20.86
C ARG A 134 19.37 -17.40 -19.72
N VAL A 135 20.29 -18.09 -19.06
CA VAL A 135 20.06 -18.84 -17.83
C VAL A 135 21.00 -18.27 -16.78
N VAL A 136 20.44 -17.66 -15.74
CA VAL A 136 21.19 -17.09 -14.61
C VAL A 136 21.19 -18.09 -13.46
N LEU A 137 22.37 -18.46 -12.98
CA LEU A 137 22.55 -19.19 -11.72
C LEU A 137 23.05 -18.23 -10.65
N LEU A 138 22.27 -18.04 -9.59
CA LEU A 138 22.71 -17.31 -8.40
C LEU A 138 23.25 -18.31 -7.37
N VAL A 139 24.56 -18.22 -7.10
CA VAL A 139 25.25 -19.04 -6.10
C VAL A 139 25.29 -18.26 -4.78
N ARG A 140 24.62 -18.77 -3.74
CA ARG A 140 24.61 -18.18 -2.39
C ARG A 140 25.71 -18.82 -1.53
N GLY A 141 26.45 -18.03 -0.75
CA GLY A 141 27.41 -18.53 0.25
C GLY A 141 26.74 -19.33 1.38
N ASP A 142 27.47 -20.24 2.01
CA ASP A 142 26.99 -21.05 3.15
C ASP A 142 27.13 -20.33 4.51
N LYS A 143 28.03 -19.35 4.58
CA LYS A 143 28.29 -18.48 5.74
C LYS A 143 28.67 -17.08 5.28
N GLY A 144 28.17 -16.05 5.96
CA GLY A 144 28.42 -14.64 5.65
C GLY A 144 29.28 -13.94 6.71
N LEU A 145 29.04 -12.63 6.89
CA LEU A 145 29.66 -11.86 7.96
C LEU A 145 29.17 -12.36 9.32
N SER A 146 30.06 -12.66 10.27
CA SER A 146 29.69 -12.93 11.66
C SER A 146 30.16 -11.80 12.56
N VAL A 147 29.32 -11.43 13.53
CA VAL A 147 29.61 -10.38 14.51
C VAL A 147 29.72 -11.06 15.87
N GLY A 148 30.91 -11.04 16.47
CA GLY A 148 31.15 -11.58 17.81
C GLY A 148 30.38 -10.84 18.91
N PRO A 149 30.46 -11.31 20.16
CA PRO A 149 29.85 -10.63 21.30
C PRO A 149 30.48 -9.24 21.50
N PHE A 150 29.75 -8.35 22.20
CA PHE A 150 30.28 -7.05 22.57
C PHE A 150 31.48 -7.21 23.53
N ASP A 151 32.59 -6.57 23.19
CA ASP A 151 33.79 -6.51 24.04
C ASP A 151 33.71 -5.26 24.92
N GLU A 152 33.45 -5.46 26.22
CA GLU A 152 33.28 -4.37 27.19
C GLU A 152 34.56 -3.56 27.42
N ASP A 153 35.74 -4.18 27.29
CA ASP A 153 37.04 -3.53 27.53
C ASP A 153 37.44 -2.64 26.36
N ARG A 154 37.17 -3.12 25.14
CA ARG A 154 37.52 -2.43 23.89
C ARG A 154 36.37 -1.62 23.29
N LYS A 155 35.19 -1.66 23.92
CA LYS A 155 33.97 -0.95 23.52
C LYS A 155 33.60 -1.19 22.05
N GLY A 156 33.53 -2.45 21.63
CA GLY A 156 33.34 -2.76 20.21
C GLY A 156 33.02 -4.21 19.90
N TYR A 157 33.15 -4.56 18.63
CA TYR A 157 32.80 -5.87 18.09
C TYR A 157 33.90 -6.44 17.21
N CYS A 158 34.09 -7.76 17.26
CA CYS A 158 34.93 -8.48 16.29
C CYS A 158 34.05 -8.98 15.14
N LEU A 159 34.28 -8.50 13.93
CA LEU A 159 33.66 -8.98 12.70
C LEU A 159 34.55 -10.05 12.10
N THR A 160 33.97 -11.15 11.61
CA THR A 160 34.70 -12.23 10.92
C THR A 160 33.99 -12.60 9.63
N ASN A 161 34.74 -12.77 8.55
CA ASN A 161 34.22 -13.38 7.34
C ASN A 161 34.28 -14.90 7.47
N GLU A 162 33.13 -15.55 7.74
CA GLU A 162 33.06 -17.00 7.78
C GLU A 162 32.78 -17.63 6.40
N GLY A 163 32.62 -16.81 5.36
CA GLY A 163 32.39 -17.21 3.98
C GLY A 163 33.67 -17.58 3.23
N ARG A 164 33.48 -17.93 1.95
CA ARG A 164 34.56 -18.39 1.04
C ARG A 164 35.03 -17.33 0.04
N GLY A 165 34.31 -16.22 -0.08
CA GLY A 165 34.68 -15.05 -0.90
C GLY A 165 35.02 -13.84 -0.04
N ALA A 166 35.63 -12.81 -0.62
CA ALA A 166 35.84 -11.54 0.08
C ALA A 166 34.48 -10.87 0.37
N ILE A 167 34.36 -10.24 1.54
CA ILE A 167 33.15 -9.54 1.99
C ILE A 167 33.50 -8.07 2.20
N GLY A 168 32.89 -7.19 1.40
CA GLY A 168 32.76 -5.78 1.74
C GLY A 168 31.77 -5.62 2.91
N TRP A 169 32.15 -4.86 3.95
CA TRP A 169 31.32 -4.66 5.13
C TRP A 169 31.25 -3.19 5.55
N ARG A 170 30.16 -2.82 6.23
CA ARG A 170 29.94 -1.48 6.80
C ARG A 170 29.26 -1.56 8.17
N ALA A 171 29.72 -0.75 9.11
CA ALA A 171 29.06 -0.50 10.38
C ALA A 171 28.30 0.85 10.34
N ARG A 172 27.01 0.85 10.65
CA ARG A 172 26.18 2.07 10.77
C ARG A 172 25.65 2.21 12.19
N ILE A 173 25.71 3.43 12.73
CA ILE A 173 25.27 3.74 14.08
C ILE A 173 23.95 4.50 14.04
N GLN A 174 22.96 4.06 14.81
CA GLN A 174 21.66 4.74 14.97
C GLN A 174 21.71 5.78 16.09
N SER A 175 22.70 6.67 16.06
CA SER A 175 22.92 7.70 17.08
C SER A 175 23.84 8.80 16.55
N ASP A 176 23.55 10.06 16.91
CA ASP A 176 24.31 11.23 16.44
C ASP A 176 25.59 11.49 17.26
N HIS A 177 25.76 10.83 18.41
CA HIS A 177 26.90 11.07 19.33
C HIS A 177 27.92 9.92 19.35
N VAL A 178 27.71 8.85 18.58
CA VAL A 178 28.60 7.68 18.52
C VAL A 178 28.94 7.36 17.07
N ALA A 179 30.20 7.03 16.80
CA ALA A 179 30.69 6.55 15.51
C ALA A 179 31.36 5.18 15.64
N ALA A 180 31.45 4.46 14.51
CA ALA A 180 32.21 3.22 14.41
C ALA A 180 33.58 3.49 13.78
N ASP A 181 34.64 2.90 14.34
CA ASP A 181 36.00 2.98 13.78
C ASP A 181 36.69 1.60 13.79
N PRO A 182 37.02 1.02 12.62
CA PRO A 182 36.63 1.48 11.29
C PRO A 182 35.12 1.35 11.04
N SER A 183 34.55 2.25 10.23
CA SER A 183 33.12 2.19 9.85
C SER A 183 32.83 1.33 8.61
N GLU A 184 33.86 0.95 7.85
CA GLU A 184 33.75 0.12 6.64
C GLU A 184 35.07 -0.60 6.35
N GLY A 185 35.03 -1.62 5.50
CA GLY A 185 36.22 -2.31 5.03
C GLY A 185 35.91 -3.52 4.15
N GLU A 186 36.96 -4.30 3.86
CA GLU A 186 36.87 -5.58 3.14
C GLU A 186 37.53 -6.67 4.00
N LEU A 187 36.92 -7.85 4.07
CA LEU A 187 37.46 -9.02 4.76
C LEU A 187 37.62 -10.17 3.77
N GLY A 188 38.83 -10.68 3.60
CA GLY A 188 39.07 -11.95 2.92
C GLY A 188 38.51 -13.15 3.70
N PRO A 189 38.41 -14.33 3.08
CA PRO A 189 37.89 -15.53 3.72
C PRO A 189 38.63 -15.87 5.02
N GLY A 190 37.90 -15.98 6.14
CA GLY A 190 38.45 -16.26 7.47
C GLY A 190 39.11 -15.08 8.17
N GLU A 191 39.16 -13.90 7.55
CA GLU A 191 39.72 -12.70 8.17
C GLU A 191 38.74 -12.08 9.17
N SER A 192 39.31 -11.39 10.16
CA SER A 192 38.55 -10.66 11.18
C SER A 192 39.05 -9.22 11.32
N VAL A 193 38.15 -8.32 11.67
CA VAL A 193 38.46 -6.92 12.03
C VAL A 193 37.71 -6.53 13.30
N PHE A 194 38.31 -5.67 14.12
CA PHE A 194 37.66 -5.16 15.30
C PHE A 194 37.14 -3.75 15.04
N VAL A 195 35.85 -3.52 15.26
CA VAL A 195 35.16 -2.24 15.11
C VAL A 195 34.90 -1.64 16.49
N SER A 196 35.50 -0.50 16.77
CA SER A 196 35.36 0.22 18.04
C SER A 196 34.23 1.24 17.96
N LEU A 197 33.48 1.43 19.04
CA LEU A 197 32.50 2.51 19.18
C LEU A 197 33.17 3.70 19.87
N VAL A 198 33.19 4.84 19.18
CA VAL A 198 33.88 6.06 19.63
C VAL A 198 32.89 7.21 19.76
N SER A 199 33.09 8.10 20.74
CA SER A 199 32.29 9.33 20.93
C SER A 199 33.19 10.50 21.31
N GLU A 200 32.79 11.73 20.97
CA GLU A 200 33.53 12.94 21.35
C GLU A 200 33.09 13.42 22.75
N GLY A 201 33.82 13.01 23.79
CA GLY A 201 33.76 13.65 25.11
C GLY A 201 32.81 13.02 26.15
N SER A 202 32.17 11.89 25.84
CA SER A 202 31.36 11.08 26.78
C SER A 202 31.73 9.60 26.70
N ASP A 203 31.10 8.74 27.52
CA ASP A 203 31.13 7.29 27.28
C ASP A 203 30.25 7.01 26.04
N PRO A 204 30.74 6.31 25.00
CA PRO A 204 29.93 5.95 23.83
C PRO A 204 28.70 5.10 24.19
N LEU A 205 28.62 4.57 25.41
CA LEU A 205 27.50 3.79 25.91
C LEU A 205 26.49 4.59 26.75
N GLU A 206 26.57 5.92 26.82
CA GLU A 206 25.61 6.76 27.55
C GLU A 206 24.22 6.76 26.85
N GLY A 207 23.46 5.68 27.03
CA GLY A 207 22.16 5.45 26.40
C GLY A 207 22.00 4.05 25.83
N ARG A 208 21.03 3.87 24.92
CA ARG A 208 20.92 2.66 24.07
C ARG A 208 21.50 3.01 22.70
N VAL A 209 22.46 2.21 22.23
CA VAL A 209 23.10 2.41 20.92
C VAL A 209 22.87 1.20 20.04
N GLY A 210 22.25 1.42 18.89
CA GLY A 210 22.08 0.42 17.83
C GLY A 210 23.23 0.48 16.82
N VAL A 211 23.87 -0.65 16.58
CA VAL A 211 24.99 -0.81 15.63
C VAL A 211 24.59 -1.84 14.58
N LEU A 212 24.40 -1.38 13.35
CA LEU A 212 24.05 -2.20 12.20
C LEU A 212 25.31 -2.57 11.41
N PHE A 213 25.69 -3.85 11.41
CA PHE A 213 26.75 -4.39 10.58
C PHE A 213 26.16 -4.99 9.30
N LEU A 214 26.57 -4.46 8.15
CA LEU A 214 26.12 -4.86 6.83
C LEU A 214 27.22 -5.62 6.11
N ASN A 215 26.85 -6.76 5.53
CA ASN A 215 27.59 -7.36 4.42
C ASN A 215 27.10 -6.69 3.13
N GLU A 216 27.92 -5.81 2.55
CA GLU A 216 27.60 -5.07 1.31
C GLU A 216 27.73 -5.92 0.04
N THR A 217 28.18 -7.17 0.17
CA THR A 217 28.39 -8.07 -0.97
C THR A 217 27.11 -8.79 -1.35
N ASP A 218 26.45 -9.43 -0.38
CA ASP A 218 25.25 -10.23 -0.63
C ASP A 218 24.23 -10.20 0.53
N GLY A 219 24.48 -9.41 1.57
CA GLY A 219 23.63 -9.29 2.74
C GLY A 219 23.77 -10.42 3.78
N THR A 220 24.39 -11.55 3.45
CA THR A 220 24.45 -12.73 4.32
C THR A 220 25.22 -12.42 5.61
N GLY A 221 24.60 -12.66 6.76
CA GLY A 221 25.22 -12.44 8.08
C GLY A 221 25.22 -10.99 8.58
N SER A 222 24.55 -10.07 7.86
CA SER A 222 24.30 -8.73 8.38
C SER A 222 23.55 -8.80 9.71
N THR A 223 23.95 -7.99 10.70
CA THR A 223 23.45 -8.12 12.09
C THR A 223 23.33 -6.76 12.79
N LEU A 224 22.29 -6.58 13.62
CA LEU A 224 22.00 -5.37 14.38
C LEU A 224 22.24 -5.73 15.83
N ARG A 225 23.18 -5.02 16.43
CA ARG A 225 23.52 -5.16 17.84
C ARG A 225 23.00 -3.96 18.60
N ILE A 226 22.45 -4.20 19.79
CA ILE A 226 21.99 -3.13 20.68
C ILE A 226 22.76 -3.23 21.99
N VAL A 227 23.47 -2.16 22.34
CA VAL A 227 24.26 -2.03 23.58
C VAL A 227 23.71 -0.93 24.48
N SER A 228 24.00 -1.02 25.77
CA SER A 228 23.69 0.07 26.72
C SER A 228 24.74 0.18 27.83
N ALA A 229 24.73 1.31 28.54
CA ALA A 229 25.61 1.63 29.67
C ALA A 229 25.72 0.55 30.77
N ALA A 230 24.75 -0.37 30.86
CA ALA A 230 24.73 -1.44 31.86
C ALA A 230 25.60 -2.66 31.50
N GLY A 231 26.44 -2.58 30.46
CA GLY A 231 27.43 -3.61 30.07
C GLY A 231 26.88 -4.80 29.28
N GLY A 232 25.60 -5.14 29.43
CA GLY A 232 25.01 -6.31 28.77
C GLY A 232 24.47 -6.08 27.36
N GLU A 233 24.74 -7.03 26.45
CA GLU A 233 24.04 -7.19 25.17
C GLU A 233 22.54 -7.45 25.42
N LEU A 234 21.67 -6.57 24.92
CA LEU A 234 20.23 -6.59 25.23
C LEU A 234 19.41 -7.52 24.30
N GLY A 235 20.06 -8.15 23.31
CA GLY A 235 19.45 -9.10 22.40
C GLY A 235 20.18 -9.18 21.05
N GLU A 236 20.12 -10.35 20.43
CA GLU A 236 20.56 -10.63 19.06
C GLU A 236 19.32 -10.86 18.19
N ALA A 237 19.14 -10.02 17.17
CA ALA A 237 18.15 -10.26 16.12
C ALA A 237 18.89 -10.33 14.78
N PRO A 238 18.55 -11.27 13.89
CA PRO A 238 18.93 -11.16 12.49
C PRO A 238 18.50 -9.77 11.99
N VAL A 239 19.39 -9.07 11.30
CA VAL A 239 18.97 -7.87 10.55
C VAL A 239 17.92 -8.30 9.55
N PRO A 240 16.85 -7.53 9.35
CA PRO A 240 16.01 -7.72 8.17
C PRO A 240 16.97 -7.76 6.98
N GLU A 241 17.01 -8.91 6.30
CA GLU A 241 17.82 -9.20 5.12
C GLU A 241 18.16 -7.92 4.37
N ALA A 242 19.45 -7.67 4.09
CA ALA A 242 19.87 -6.46 3.39
C ALA A 242 18.90 -6.21 2.23
N PRO A 243 18.29 -5.01 2.14
CA PRO A 243 17.14 -4.80 1.29
C PRO A 243 17.47 -5.24 -0.13
N ALA A 244 16.56 -6.01 -0.73
CA ALA A 244 16.74 -6.52 -2.06
C ALA A 244 17.08 -5.37 -3.00
N LEU A 245 18.17 -5.52 -3.76
CA LEU A 245 18.46 -4.63 -4.87
C LEU A 245 17.59 -5.06 -6.03
N GLU A 246 16.55 -4.29 -6.33
CA GLU A 246 15.63 -4.58 -7.41
C GLU A 246 15.72 -3.52 -8.50
N THR A 247 15.55 -3.93 -9.75
CA THR A 247 15.44 -3.03 -10.91
C THR A 247 14.01 -2.59 -11.17
N SER A 248 13.04 -3.17 -10.45
CA SER A 248 11.64 -2.75 -10.49
C SER A 248 10.89 -3.21 -9.26
N ILE A 249 9.88 -2.45 -8.85
CA ILE A 249 8.94 -2.87 -7.81
C ILE A 249 7.50 -2.66 -8.28
N GLU A 250 6.62 -3.58 -7.88
CA GLU A 250 5.21 -3.58 -8.27
C GLU A 250 4.29 -3.44 -7.05
N ARG A 251 3.21 -2.70 -7.25
CA ARG A 251 2.08 -2.64 -6.32
C ARG A 251 0.77 -2.30 -7.06
N PHE A 252 -0.23 -3.17 -6.89
CA PHE A 252 -1.61 -2.98 -7.38
C PHE A 252 -1.77 -2.77 -8.90
N GLY A 253 -0.98 -3.50 -9.69
CA GLY A 253 -0.92 -3.42 -11.14
C GLY A 253 -0.12 -2.24 -11.65
N ILE A 254 0.65 -1.56 -10.78
CA ILE A 254 1.54 -0.46 -11.13
C ILE A 254 2.98 -0.88 -10.84
N THR A 255 3.82 -0.85 -11.86
CA THR A 255 5.24 -1.20 -11.77
C THR A 255 6.09 0.04 -12.03
N TRP A 256 7.02 0.32 -11.14
CA TRP A 256 8.07 1.33 -11.36
C TRP A 256 9.38 0.60 -11.65
N THR A 257 10.05 1.01 -12.72
CA THR A 257 11.33 0.44 -13.17
C THR A 257 12.42 1.48 -13.08
N PHE A 258 13.53 1.08 -12.49
CA PHE A 258 14.66 1.94 -12.17
C PHE A 258 15.76 1.79 -13.23
N SER A 259 16.59 2.83 -13.42
CA SER A 259 17.75 2.75 -14.32
C SER A 259 18.81 1.77 -13.84
N ASP A 260 18.93 1.64 -12.52
CA ASP A 260 19.92 0.85 -11.81
C ASP A 260 19.23 0.06 -10.69
N PRO A 261 19.80 -1.08 -10.22
CA PRO A 261 19.29 -1.75 -9.03
C PRO A 261 19.31 -0.81 -7.82
N VAL A 262 18.19 -0.71 -7.11
CA VAL A 262 18.06 0.14 -5.92
C VAL A 262 17.60 -0.66 -4.70
N PRO A 263 18.00 -0.29 -3.47
CA PRO A 263 17.47 -0.91 -2.27
C PRO A 263 15.97 -0.72 -2.18
N THR A 264 15.21 -1.81 -2.15
CA THR A 264 13.74 -1.80 -2.04
C THR A 264 13.26 -2.56 -0.81
N GLY A 265 12.03 -2.27 -0.43
CA GLY A 265 11.31 -3.06 0.56
C GLY A 265 9.86 -2.61 0.69
N ARG A 266 9.22 -3.06 1.76
CA ARG A 266 7.83 -2.72 2.06
C ARG A 266 7.69 -2.23 3.49
N PHE A 267 6.79 -1.27 3.70
CA PHE A 267 6.33 -0.90 5.04
C PHE A 267 5.42 -1.99 5.60
N VAL A 268 5.07 -1.89 6.89
CA VAL A 268 4.22 -2.88 7.56
C VAL A 268 2.81 -3.02 6.95
N ASN A 269 2.32 -2.00 6.25
CA ASN A 269 1.07 -2.07 5.48
C ASN A 269 1.23 -2.69 4.06
N GLY A 270 2.47 -3.01 3.66
CA GLY A 270 2.85 -3.61 2.39
C GLY A 270 3.17 -2.61 1.27
N ASP A 271 3.01 -1.30 1.49
CA ASP A 271 3.34 -0.30 0.47
C ASP A 271 4.87 -0.24 0.23
N PRO A 272 5.30 -0.04 -1.02
CA PRO A 272 6.71 -0.08 -1.37
C PRO A 272 7.48 1.16 -0.93
N TRP A 273 8.73 0.95 -0.55
CA TRP A 273 9.74 2.00 -0.42
C TRP A 273 11.00 1.67 -1.20
N VAL A 274 11.76 2.71 -1.55
CA VAL A 274 13.11 2.62 -2.11
C VAL A 274 14.03 3.62 -1.43
N VAL A 275 15.33 3.33 -1.38
CA VAL A 275 16.34 4.29 -0.94
C VAL A 275 16.80 5.11 -2.14
N GLY A 276 16.59 6.43 -2.07
CA GLY A 276 16.90 7.37 -3.14
C GLY A 276 18.21 8.14 -2.93
N PRO A 277 18.58 9.01 -3.90
CA PRO A 277 17.79 9.36 -5.08
C PRO A 277 17.63 8.20 -6.07
N VAL A 278 16.52 8.18 -6.80
CA VAL A 278 16.22 7.12 -7.79
C VAL A 278 15.83 7.72 -9.13
N ALA A 279 16.27 7.10 -10.22
CA ALA A 279 15.84 7.43 -11.57
C ALA A 279 14.89 6.35 -12.10
N ILE A 280 13.62 6.71 -12.26
CA ILE A 280 12.59 5.84 -12.83
C ILE A 280 12.63 6.00 -14.35
N VAL A 281 12.81 4.89 -15.06
CA VAL A 281 12.90 4.85 -16.53
C VAL A 281 11.61 4.36 -17.18
N GLU A 282 10.75 3.67 -16.43
CA GLU A 282 9.43 3.25 -16.88
C GLU A 282 8.45 3.17 -15.71
N ILE A 283 7.21 3.55 -15.98
CA ILE A 283 6.06 3.30 -15.11
C ILE A 283 5.04 2.56 -15.97
N ASP A 284 4.64 1.36 -15.56
CA ASP A 284 3.62 0.56 -16.23
C ASP A 284 2.36 0.50 -15.34
N PRO A 285 1.15 0.81 -15.86
CA PRO A 285 0.88 1.29 -17.20
C PRO A 285 1.38 2.71 -17.44
N ARG A 286 1.92 2.95 -18.65
CA ARG A 286 2.48 4.25 -19.02
C ARG A 286 1.44 5.36 -19.01
N SER A 287 1.87 6.56 -18.61
CA SER A 287 1.10 7.77 -18.84
C SER A 287 1.29 8.25 -20.28
N VAL A 288 0.23 8.17 -21.07
CA VAL A 288 0.26 8.51 -22.49
C VAL A 288 -0.97 9.32 -22.91
N PRO A 289 -0.81 10.30 -23.82
CA PRO A 289 -1.94 10.91 -24.51
C PRO A 289 -2.57 9.90 -25.48
N ILE A 290 -3.87 9.63 -25.33
CA ILE A 290 -4.66 8.69 -26.15
C ILE A 290 -5.73 9.40 -27.00
N GLY A 291 -6.20 8.70 -28.03
CA GLY A 291 -7.19 9.20 -29.00
C GLY A 291 -6.56 9.74 -30.29
N ARG A 292 -7.34 9.82 -31.38
CA ARG A 292 -6.83 10.27 -32.70
C ARG A 292 -6.20 11.67 -32.66
N ASP A 293 -6.68 12.53 -31.76
CA ASP A 293 -6.22 13.90 -31.57
C ASP A 293 -5.50 14.12 -30.23
N HIS A 294 -5.03 13.05 -29.56
CA HIS A 294 -4.46 13.12 -28.20
C HIS A 294 -5.39 13.78 -27.16
N GLY A 295 -6.70 13.60 -27.31
CA GLY A 295 -7.72 14.30 -26.53
C GLY A 295 -7.82 13.91 -25.05
N ARG A 296 -7.04 12.94 -24.57
CA ARG A 296 -7.00 12.58 -23.14
C ARG A 296 -5.63 12.02 -22.73
N THR A 297 -5.11 12.45 -21.59
CA THR A 297 -3.94 11.84 -20.94
C THR A 297 -4.40 11.02 -19.74
N MET A 298 -3.93 9.77 -19.63
CA MET A 298 -4.34 8.80 -18.59
C MET A 298 -3.15 8.33 -17.76
N ASN A 299 -3.43 7.62 -16.65
CA ASN A 299 -2.46 6.90 -15.81
C ASN A 299 -1.31 7.79 -15.31
N GLY A 300 -1.62 9.03 -14.97
CA GLY A 300 -0.64 9.98 -14.49
C GLY A 300 -0.15 9.67 -13.09
N SER A 301 0.97 10.29 -12.73
CA SER A 301 1.53 10.21 -11.38
C SER A 301 1.86 11.60 -10.85
N MET A 302 1.66 11.81 -9.55
CA MET A 302 1.97 13.07 -8.87
C MET A 302 2.97 12.83 -7.74
N VAL A 303 3.92 13.76 -7.61
CA VAL A 303 4.82 13.84 -6.45
C VAL A 303 4.12 14.63 -5.35
N ASN A 304 4.06 14.05 -4.15
CA ASN A 304 3.53 14.66 -2.93
C ASN A 304 2.24 15.47 -3.17
N PRO A 305 1.16 14.84 -3.68
CA PRO A 305 -0.08 15.56 -3.98
C PRO A 305 -0.64 16.20 -2.70
N SER A 306 -1.20 17.41 -2.83
CA SER A 306 -1.58 18.25 -1.69
C SER A 306 -2.97 18.88 -1.89
N PRO A 307 -3.77 18.99 -0.81
CA PRO A 307 -5.10 19.63 -0.83
C PRO A 307 -5.07 21.11 -1.18
N GLN A 308 -3.93 21.79 -1.02
CA GLN A 308 -3.76 23.20 -1.37
C GLN A 308 -3.93 23.47 -2.87
N ARG A 309 -3.89 22.42 -3.71
CA ARG A 309 -4.13 22.53 -5.16
C ARG A 309 -5.61 22.51 -5.54
N GLY A 310 -6.51 22.35 -4.58
CA GLY A 310 -7.94 22.26 -4.84
C GLY A 310 -8.27 21.12 -5.79
N MET A 311 -8.88 21.44 -6.94
CA MET A 311 -9.26 20.43 -7.96
C MET A 311 -8.14 20.13 -8.97
N THR A 312 -7.04 20.88 -8.99
CA THR A 312 -6.00 20.72 -10.01
C THR A 312 -5.15 19.48 -9.74
N GLN A 313 -5.12 18.55 -10.70
CA GLN A 313 -4.41 17.27 -10.57
C GLN A 313 -3.70 16.83 -11.86
N GLY A 314 -2.81 15.85 -11.74
CA GLY A 314 -1.98 15.30 -12.82
C GLY A 314 -2.26 13.85 -13.21
N TYR A 315 -3.30 13.21 -12.68
CA TYR A 315 -3.59 11.78 -12.92
C TYR A 315 -4.31 11.50 -14.25
N ASP A 316 -5.37 12.26 -14.56
CA ASP A 316 -6.14 12.05 -15.78
C ASP A 316 -6.81 13.34 -16.26
N SER A 317 -6.64 13.66 -17.54
CA SER A 317 -7.15 14.90 -18.11
C SER A 317 -8.67 14.91 -18.37
N ALA A 318 -9.36 13.78 -18.20
CA ALA A 318 -10.82 13.69 -18.29
C ALA A 318 -11.51 13.65 -16.91
N THR A 319 -10.75 13.78 -15.81
CA THR A 319 -11.29 13.86 -14.45
C THR A 319 -12.32 14.98 -14.32
N TYR A 320 -13.31 14.81 -13.45
CA TYR A 320 -14.45 15.72 -13.21
C TYR A 320 -15.50 15.80 -14.33
N GLY A 321 -15.22 15.28 -15.53
CA GLY A 321 -16.18 15.22 -16.63
C GLY A 321 -16.78 16.59 -16.94
N LYS A 322 -18.11 16.72 -16.88
CA LYS A 322 -18.79 18.00 -17.15
C LYS A 322 -18.51 19.12 -16.14
N TYR A 323 -17.88 18.80 -15.01
CA TYR A 323 -17.49 19.77 -13.98
C TYR A 323 -16.01 20.17 -14.07
N ALA A 324 -15.28 19.67 -15.08
CA ALA A 324 -13.92 20.11 -15.33
C ALA A 324 -13.92 21.58 -15.77
N GLY A 325 -13.13 22.40 -15.09
CA GLY A 325 -12.71 23.72 -15.58
C GLY A 325 -11.37 23.65 -16.30
N ASP A 326 -10.90 24.78 -16.83
CA ASP A 326 -9.64 24.85 -17.59
C ASP A 326 -8.41 24.38 -16.77
N ASP A 327 -8.43 24.60 -15.45
CA ASP A 327 -7.33 24.23 -14.53
C ASP A 327 -7.54 22.87 -13.84
N ALA A 328 -8.50 22.05 -14.28
CA ALA A 328 -8.79 20.76 -13.66
C ALA A 328 -7.68 19.70 -13.88
N TYR A 329 -6.88 19.87 -14.93
CA TYR A 329 -5.73 19.02 -15.22
C TYR A 329 -4.52 19.88 -15.58
N ASP A 330 -3.41 19.67 -14.88
CA ASP A 330 -2.13 20.32 -15.19
C ASP A 330 -1.11 19.26 -15.62
N PRO A 331 -0.68 19.21 -16.89
CA PRO A 331 0.30 18.23 -17.35
C PRO A 331 1.64 18.35 -16.63
N ARG A 332 1.97 19.50 -16.02
CA ARG A 332 3.21 19.68 -15.24
C ARG A 332 3.17 18.92 -13.91
N LEU A 333 1.98 18.60 -13.40
CA LEU A 333 1.81 17.76 -12.22
C LEU A 333 1.90 16.28 -12.56
N ASN A 334 1.70 15.90 -13.82
CA ASN A 334 1.84 14.53 -14.29
C ASN A 334 3.31 14.20 -14.55
N VAL A 335 4.05 13.87 -13.49
CA VAL A 335 5.49 13.59 -13.61
C VAL A 335 5.81 12.29 -14.35
N ALA A 336 4.81 11.43 -14.58
CA ALA A 336 4.96 10.22 -15.39
C ALA A 336 4.90 10.51 -16.90
N LEU A 337 4.42 11.69 -17.31
CA LEU A 337 4.27 12.03 -18.73
C LEU A 337 5.63 12.16 -19.40
N GLY A 338 5.90 11.28 -20.37
CA GLY A 338 7.18 11.27 -21.10
C GLY A 338 8.33 10.57 -20.37
N CYS A 339 8.08 9.99 -19.19
CA CYS A 339 9.04 9.14 -18.49
C CYS A 339 9.50 7.98 -19.40
N SER A 340 10.81 7.88 -19.60
CA SER A 340 11.43 6.85 -20.44
C SER A 340 12.92 6.71 -20.09
N GLY A 341 13.60 5.66 -20.56
CA GLY A 341 15.05 5.53 -20.39
C GLY A 341 15.89 6.69 -20.97
N ARG A 342 15.34 7.49 -21.91
CA ARG A 342 16.01 8.70 -22.44
C ARG A 342 15.66 9.98 -21.68
N SER A 343 14.61 9.95 -20.89
CA SER A 343 14.15 11.05 -20.04
C SER A 343 13.65 10.47 -18.72
N PRO A 344 14.56 9.98 -17.85
CA PRO A 344 14.17 9.35 -16.60
C PRO A 344 13.51 10.36 -15.66
N LEU A 345 12.49 9.92 -14.92
CA LEU A 345 11.94 10.67 -13.80
C LEU A 345 12.86 10.49 -12.59
N VAL A 346 13.62 11.54 -12.27
CA VAL A 346 14.52 11.55 -11.10
C VAL A 346 13.76 12.02 -9.87
N LEU A 347 13.71 11.18 -8.85
CA LEU A 347 13.09 11.47 -7.56
C LEU A 347 14.17 11.54 -6.47
N GLY A 348 14.17 12.63 -5.71
CA GLY A 348 14.99 12.75 -4.50
C GLY A 348 14.41 11.96 -3.33
N ALA A 349 15.23 11.72 -2.31
CA ALA A 349 14.77 11.26 -1.02
C ALA A 349 13.68 12.18 -0.44
N ASN A 350 12.89 11.65 0.49
CA ASN A 350 11.76 12.33 1.13
C ASN A 350 10.63 12.69 0.16
N THR A 351 10.33 11.78 -0.75
CA THR A 351 9.26 11.95 -1.75
C THR A 351 8.33 10.75 -1.78
N SER A 352 7.03 10.99 -1.93
CA SER A 352 6.07 9.98 -2.34
C SER A 352 5.60 10.24 -3.76
N LEU A 353 5.65 9.21 -4.60
CA LEU A 353 5.06 9.19 -5.94
C LEU A 353 3.74 8.44 -5.88
N VAL A 354 2.63 9.15 -6.07
CA VAL A 354 1.29 8.55 -6.20
C VAL A 354 1.05 8.29 -7.68
N SER A 355 1.02 7.02 -8.08
CA SER A 355 0.78 6.58 -9.46
C SER A 355 -0.60 5.96 -9.58
N THR A 356 -1.23 6.10 -10.74
CA THR A 356 -2.64 5.73 -10.92
C THR A 356 -2.88 4.92 -12.19
N ILE A 357 -3.93 4.10 -12.16
CA ILE A 357 -4.55 3.55 -13.37
C ILE A 357 -5.93 4.18 -13.50
N SER A 358 -6.22 4.71 -14.68
CA SER A 358 -7.49 5.37 -14.98
C SER A 358 -8.57 4.37 -15.44
N ASN A 359 -9.84 4.67 -15.12
CA ASN A 359 -10.96 4.00 -15.76
C ASN A 359 -10.99 4.32 -17.28
N PRO A 360 -11.33 3.33 -18.14
CA PRO A 360 -11.21 3.48 -19.59
C PRO A 360 -12.19 4.51 -20.17
N LYS A 361 -13.39 4.62 -19.58
CA LYS A 361 -14.39 5.61 -20.01
C LYS A 361 -14.04 7.00 -19.42
N PRO A 362 -14.02 8.07 -20.24
CA PRO A 362 -13.74 9.43 -19.76
C PRO A 362 -14.92 10.05 -19.00
N GLY A 363 -14.65 11.01 -18.13
CA GLY A 363 -15.62 11.75 -17.34
C GLY A 363 -16.35 10.91 -16.28
N MET A 364 -15.77 9.78 -15.87
CA MET A 364 -16.37 8.88 -14.88
C MET A 364 -16.19 9.40 -13.46
N ARG A 365 -17.09 9.01 -12.55
CA ARG A 365 -16.96 9.23 -11.11
C ARG A 365 -17.03 7.87 -10.40
N PRO A 366 -15.90 7.35 -9.89
CA PRO A 366 -14.55 7.91 -9.99
C PRO A 366 -13.91 7.76 -11.38
N GLN A 367 -12.99 8.66 -11.71
CA GLN A 367 -12.19 8.59 -12.93
C GLN A 367 -11.00 7.62 -12.78
N LEU A 368 -10.50 7.45 -11.55
CA LEU A 368 -9.40 6.55 -11.24
C LEU A 368 -9.92 5.16 -10.86
N LYS A 369 -9.20 4.13 -11.30
CA LYS A 369 -9.50 2.73 -11.02
C LYS A 369 -8.69 2.23 -9.82
N THR A 370 -7.38 2.43 -9.85
CA THR A 370 -6.47 2.09 -8.73
C THR A 370 -5.39 3.16 -8.58
N ALA A 371 -4.84 3.26 -7.37
CA ALA A 371 -3.63 4.02 -7.09
C ALA A 371 -2.67 3.21 -6.20
N ALA A 372 -1.37 3.46 -6.37
CA ALA A 372 -0.32 2.93 -5.51
C ALA A 372 0.71 4.03 -5.20
N ILE A 373 1.41 3.88 -4.08
CA ILE A 373 2.35 4.87 -3.56
C ILE A 373 3.74 4.24 -3.51
N LEU A 374 4.70 4.85 -4.20
CA LEU A 374 6.11 4.57 -4.03
C LEU A 374 6.74 5.64 -3.14
N THR A 375 7.34 5.24 -2.01
CA THR A 375 8.02 6.18 -1.10
C THR A 375 9.53 6.11 -1.29
N VAL A 376 10.16 7.24 -1.58
CA VAL A 376 11.61 7.39 -1.72
C VAL A 376 12.15 7.96 -0.41
N LEU A 377 12.96 7.17 0.29
CA LEU A 377 13.57 7.51 1.58
C LEU A 377 15.07 7.81 1.42
N SER A 378 15.67 8.48 2.39
CA SER A 378 17.13 8.68 2.45
C SER A 378 17.88 7.44 2.97
N GLU A 379 17.18 6.55 3.66
CA GLU A 379 17.74 5.34 4.26
C GLU A 379 16.66 4.26 4.43
N VAL A 380 17.11 3.05 4.76
CA VAL A 380 16.24 1.90 5.01
C VAL A 380 15.43 2.13 6.30
N PRO A 381 14.08 2.09 6.25
CA PRO A 381 13.26 2.23 7.44
C PRO A 381 13.31 0.95 8.30
N PRO A 382 12.96 1.02 9.60
CA PRO A 382 12.70 -0.17 10.40
C PRO A 382 11.71 -1.13 9.72
N PRO A 383 11.85 -2.47 9.86
CA PRO A 383 11.04 -3.44 9.14
C PRO A 383 9.54 -3.41 9.54
N ASP A 384 9.24 -2.86 10.71
CA ASP A 384 7.89 -2.68 11.25
C ASP A 384 7.39 -1.23 11.13
N ALA A 385 8.08 -0.38 10.35
CA ALA A 385 7.67 1.01 10.15
C ALA A 385 6.34 1.13 9.39
N PHE A 386 5.51 2.07 9.83
CA PHE A 386 4.40 2.57 9.01
C PHE A 386 4.93 3.44 7.87
N ARG A 387 4.19 3.46 6.76
CA ARG A 387 4.50 4.35 5.64
C ARG A 387 4.29 5.80 6.11
N PRO A 388 5.24 6.73 5.88
CA PRO A 388 4.99 8.15 6.11
C PRO A 388 3.91 8.66 5.14
N PRO A 389 3.19 9.75 5.45
CA PRO A 389 2.10 10.22 4.61
C PRO A 389 2.52 10.51 3.18
N TYR A 390 1.63 10.23 2.21
CA TYR A 390 1.93 10.47 0.78
C TYR A 390 1.88 11.94 0.37
N THR A 391 1.27 12.79 1.19
CA THR A 391 1.26 14.25 1.04
C THR A 391 2.46 14.88 1.75
N GLY A 392 2.79 16.13 1.40
CA GLY A 392 3.88 16.89 1.99
C GLY A 392 5.27 16.34 1.68
N SER A 393 6.32 17.02 2.13
CA SER A 393 7.72 16.61 1.92
C SER A 393 8.39 16.00 3.15
N ASP A 394 7.75 16.02 4.32
CA ASP A 394 8.24 15.28 5.48
C ASP A 394 7.95 13.78 5.27
N LYS A 395 9.00 12.96 5.28
CA LYS A 395 8.93 11.49 5.19
C LYS A 395 9.63 10.82 6.37
N THR A 396 9.80 11.55 7.47
CA THR A 396 10.34 11.00 8.72
C THR A 396 9.49 9.81 9.17
N ILE A 397 10.13 8.70 9.52
CA ILE A 397 9.45 7.54 10.09
C ILE A 397 9.10 7.85 11.53
N ARG A 398 7.81 8.13 11.79
CA ARG A 398 7.30 8.52 13.10
C ARG A 398 6.70 7.37 13.91
N HIS A 399 6.27 6.31 13.23
CA HIS A 399 5.43 5.28 13.83
C HIS A 399 5.90 3.88 13.42
N ARG A 400 5.88 2.95 14.38
CA ARG A 400 6.18 1.54 14.16
C ARG A 400 5.05 0.67 14.68
N ALA A 401 4.84 -0.50 14.07
CA ALA A 401 3.84 -1.44 14.52
C ALA A 401 4.14 -1.98 15.93
N ALA A 402 5.41 -2.04 16.35
CA ALA A 402 5.75 -2.37 17.73
C ALA A 402 5.13 -1.42 18.76
N ASP A 403 4.84 -0.17 18.39
CA ASP A 403 4.30 0.86 19.29
C ASP A 403 2.76 0.83 19.40
N LEU A 404 2.07 -0.04 18.65
CA LEU A 404 0.61 -0.13 18.70
C LEU A 404 0.12 -0.62 20.06
N GLN A 405 -0.77 0.17 20.67
CA GLN A 405 -1.47 -0.07 21.95
C GLN A 405 -2.57 -1.13 21.81
N ARG A 406 -2.17 -2.36 21.47
CA ARG A 406 -3.05 -3.51 21.22
C ARG A 406 -3.92 -3.88 22.42
N GLU A 407 -3.47 -3.58 23.62
CA GLU A 407 -4.19 -3.77 24.87
C GLU A 407 -5.48 -2.94 24.96
N ARG A 408 -5.63 -1.90 24.14
CA ARG A 408 -6.87 -1.13 24.02
C ARG A 408 -7.95 -1.87 23.23
N LEU A 409 -7.57 -2.83 22.38
CA LEU A 409 -8.52 -3.58 21.58
C LEU A 409 -9.31 -4.53 22.48
N THR A 410 -10.61 -4.29 22.60
CA THR A 410 -11.49 -5.11 23.42
C THR A 410 -11.75 -6.49 22.78
N GLN A 411 -12.38 -7.37 23.56
CA GLN A 411 -12.77 -8.71 23.15
C GLN A 411 -14.29 -8.89 23.24
N LEU A 412 -15.04 -8.12 22.45
CA LEU A 412 -16.50 -8.16 22.46
C LEU A 412 -17.02 -9.42 21.76
N PRO A 413 -17.93 -10.19 22.37
CA PRO A 413 -18.57 -11.30 21.68
C PRO A 413 -19.16 -10.89 20.31
N THR A 414 -19.04 -11.76 19.32
CA THR A 414 -19.60 -11.49 17.99
C THR A 414 -21.14 -11.45 18.03
N VAL A 415 -21.73 -10.80 17.02
CA VAL A 415 -23.19 -10.72 16.84
C VAL A 415 -23.61 -11.26 15.47
N PRO A 416 -24.90 -11.57 15.23
CA PRO A 416 -25.36 -11.97 13.90
C PRO A 416 -25.01 -10.93 12.83
N GLY A 417 -24.54 -11.41 11.68
CA GLY A 417 -24.14 -10.55 10.56
C GLY A 417 -22.74 -9.95 10.70
N THR A 418 -21.93 -10.38 11.67
CA THR A 418 -20.49 -10.04 11.74
C THR A 418 -19.81 -10.47 10.43
N PRO A 419 -19.15 -9.55 9.69
CA PRO A 419 -18.44 -9.88 8.45
C PRO A 419 -17.16 -10.66 8.72
N SER A 420 -16.54 -11.19 7.67
CA SER A 420 -15.23 -11.84 7.80
C SER A 420 -14.10 -10.80 7.87
N PHE A 421 -12.97 -11.14 8.50
CA PHE A 421 -11.79 -10.27 8.53
C PHE A 421 -11.24 -10.01 7.14
N SER A 422 -11.12 -11.03 6.28
CA SER A 422 -10.58 -10.87 4.93
C SER A 422 -11.38 -9.89 4.06
N GLU A 423 -12.71 -9.88 4.18
CA GLU A 423 -13.57 -8.89 3.51
C GLU A 423 -13.27 -7.46 3.97
N VAL A 424 -13.00 -7.26 5.26
CA VAL A 424 -12.79 -5.94 5.86
C VAL A 424 -11.35 -5.47 5.67
N GLU A 425 -10.37 -6.37 5.79
CA GLU A 425 -8.97 -6.12 5.46
C GLU A 425 -8.79 -5.65 4.02
N ALA A 426 -9.57 -6.21 3.08
CA ALA A 426 -9.53 -5.81 1.67
C ALA A 426 -10.01 -4.36 1.45
N MET A 427 -10.86 -3.81 2.34
CA MET A 427 -11.33 -2.43 2.25
C MET A 427 -10.22 -1.39 2.49
N PHE A 428 -9.16 -1.79 3.22
CA PHE A 428 -8.06 -0.93 3.63
C PHE A 428 -6.71 -1.40 3.10
N GLU A 429 -6.68 -2.41 2.22
CA GLU A 429 -5.45 -2.94 1.64
C GLU A 429 -4.73 -1.89 0.79
N ARG A 430 -5.52 -1.10 0.06
CA ARG A 430 -5.05 -0.11 -0.90
C ARG A 430 -5.13 1.29 -0.29
N PRO A 431 -4.19 2.19 -0.64
CA PRO A 431 -4.13 3.51 -0.04
C PRO A 431 -5.33 4.37 -0.43
N TRP A 432 -5.88 5.12 0.53
CA TRP A 432 -6.96 6.07 0.30
C TRP A 432 -6.41 7.40 -0.22
N ILE A 433 -6.82 7.80 -1.42
CA ILE A 433 -6.39 9.04 -2.07
C ILE A 433 -7.50 10.09 -1.92
N ASP A 434 -7.34 11.02 -0.97
CA ASP A 434 -8.40 11.94 -0.49
C ASP A 434 -7.91 13.41 -0.45
N HIS A 435 -6.90 13.76 -1.24
CA HIS A 435 -6.27 15.10 -1.25
C HIS A 435 -7.00 16.14 -2.13
N VAL A 436 -8.15 15.82 -2.71
CA VAL A 436 -8.93 16.82 -3.47
C VAL A 436 -10.13 17.21 -2.61
N PRO A 437 -10.25 18.48 -2.22
CA PRO A 437 -11.28 18.93 -1.30
C PRO A 437 -12.71 18.75 -1.82
N LEU A 438 -13.63 18.73 -0.87
CA LEU A 438 -15.08 18.73 -1.10
C LEU A 438 -15.56 17.53 -1.94
N TRP A 439 -16.80 17.61 -2.43
CA TRP A 439 -17.42 16.53 -3.22
C TRP A 439 -16.70 16.24 -4.55
N TYR A 440 -15.71 17.04 -4.95
CA TYR A 440 -14.87 16.80 -6.12
C TYR A 440 -13.91 15.63 -5.90
N GLY A 441 -13.47 15.38 -4.67
CA GLY A 441 -12.60 14.25 -4.32
C GLY A 441 -13.11 12.90 -4.83
N ARG A 442 -14.44 12.74 -4.88
CA ARG A 442 -15.13 11.56 -5.45
C ARG A 442 -14.66 11.16 -6.85
N TYR A 443 -14.12 12.08 -7.65
CA TYR A 443 -13.59 11.77 -8.97
C TYR A 443 -12.20 11.14 -8.94
N ILE A 444 -11.41 11.42 -7.90
CA ILE A 444 -10.05 10.89 -7.73
C ILE A 444 -9.97 9.74 -6.74
N HIS A 445 -11.03 9.42 -5.99
CA HIS A 445 -11.08 8.23 -5.13
C HIS A 445 -11.02 6.96 -6.00
N PRO A 446 -9.90 6.23 -6.10
CA PRO A 446 -9.81 5.14 -7.06
C PRO A 446 -10.78 4.01 -6.67
N SER A 447 -11.56 3.52 -7.63
CA SER A 447 -12.68 2.60 -7.35
C SER A 447 -12.30 1.29 -6.67
N GLU A 448 -11.07 0.82 -6.84
CA GLU A 448 -10.55 -0.38 -6.15
C GLU A 448 -9.89 -0.06 -4.81
N ASN A 449 -9.57 1.22 -4.54
CA ASN A 449 -8.86 1.64 -3.34
C ASN A 449 -9.80 1.99 -2.20
N MET A 450 -10.85 2.74 -2.51
CA MET A 450 -11.79 3.27 -1.52
C MET A 450 -13.14 3.58 -2.19
N PRO A 451 -14.24 3.66 -1.43
CA PRO A 451 -15.51 4.13 -1.95
C PRO A 451 -15.42 5.60 -2.37
N ASP A 452 -16.23 6.01 -3.35
CA ASP A 452 -16.27 7.42 -3.75
C ASP A 452 -17.13 8.28 -2.83
N TYR A 453 -18.22 7.74 -2.24
CA TYR A 453 -19.21 8.52 -1.50
C TYR A 453 -19.08 8.39 0.02
N GLY A 454 -19.25 9.51 0.75
CA GLY A 454 -19.03 9.60 2.19
C GLY A 454 -19.79 8.58 3.03
N ARG A 455 -21.03 8.21 2.65
CA ARG A 455 -21.77 7.14 3.36
C ARG A 455 -21.04 5.80 3.28
N GLU A 456 -20.61 5.36 2.10
CA GLU A 456 -19.86 4.13 1.92
C GLU A 456 -18.47 4.19 2.58
N ILE A 457 -17.85 5.38 2.63
CA ILE A 457 -16.58 5.54 3.34
C ILE A 457 -16.79 5.34 4.84
N THR A 458 -17.82 5.98 5.40
CA THR A 458 -18.25 5.79 6.80
C THR A 458 -18.64 4.33 7.07
N ASP A 459 -19.27 3.64 6.11
CA ASP A 459 -19.57 2.21 6.19
C ASP A 459 -18.29 1.39 6.41
N GLN A 460 -17.25 1.61 5.61
CA GLN A 460 -15.99 0.88 5.79
C GLN A 460 -15.33 1.22 7.13
N VAL A 461 -15.28 2.50 7.50
CA VAL A 461 -14.74 2.97 8.79
C VAL A 461 -15.48 2.33 9.97
N SER A 462 -16.81 2.39 9.97
CA SER A 462 -17.66 1.78 11.00
C SER A 462 -17.50 0.27 11.09
N THR A 463 -17.36 -0.42 9.95
CA THR A 463 -17.11 -1.87 9.93
C THR A 463 -15.78 -2.21 10.57
N ALA A 464 -14.68 -1.59 10.12
CA ALA A 464 -13.34 -1.86 10.66
C ALA A 464 -13.25 -1.56 12.15
N SER A 465 -13.83 -0.44 12.58
CA SER A 465 -13.81 0.01 13.98
C SER A 465 -14.44 -1.02 14.92
N LEU A 466 -15.59 -1.58 14.54
CA LEU A 466 -16.24 -2.62 15.34
C LEU A 466 -15.51 -3.96 15.24
N MET A 467 -15.02 -4.33 14.06
CA MET A 467 -14.28 -5.58 13.83
C MET A 467 -13.00 -5.65 14.67
N LEU A 468 -12.30 -4.54 14.87
CA LEU A 468 -11.11 -4.49 15.74
C LEU A 468 -11.44 -4.70 17.23
N LEU A 469 -12.71 -4.56 17.63
CA LEU A 469 -13.17 -4.66 19.01
C LEU A 469 -13.81 -6.01 19.34
N ILE A 470 -14.00 -6.92 18.38
CA ILE A 470 -14.60 -8.24 18.62
C ILE A 470 -13.59 -9.25 19.21
N ASN A 471 -14.12 -10.32 19.81
CA ASN A 471 -13.37 -11.36 20.49
C ASN A 471 -12.77 -12.39 19.51
N VAL A 472 -11.68 -12.00 18.88
CA VAL A 472 -10.76 -12.89 18.16
C VAL A 472 -9.34 -12.69 18.70
N PRO A 473 -8.43 -13.66 18.50
CA PRO A 473 -7.01 -13.47 18.79
C PRO A 473 -6.47 -12.18 18.15
N ASN A 474 -5.57 -11.49 18.83
CA ASN A 474 -5.05 -10.20 18.35
C ASN A 474 -4.25 -10.36 17.04
N GLU A 475 -3.64 -11.53 16.84
CA GLU A 475 -2.94 -11.89 15.61
C GLU A 475 -3.88 -11.87 14.39
N GLU A 476 -5.15 -12.23 14.56
CA GLU A 476 -6.17 -12.15 13.49
C GLU A 476 -6.59 -10.71 13.21
N LYS A 477 -6.37 -9.77 14.12
CA LYS A 477 -6.70 -8.35 13.95
C LYS A 477 -5.59 -7.56 13.29
N GLU A 478 -4.36 -8.06 13.34
CA GLU A 478 -3.15 -7.27 13.09
C GLU A 478 -3.14 -6.64 11.69
N THR A 479 -3.49 -7.40 10.66
CA THR A 479 -3.56 -6.89 9.27
C THR A 479 -4.55 -5.74 9.15
N LEU A 480 -5.76 -5.89 9.72
CA LEU A 480 -6.78 -4.85 9.69
C LEU A 480 -6.34 -3.63 10.52
N LEU A 481 -5.74 -3.85 11.70
CA LEU A 481 -5.28 -2.79 12.59
C LEU A 481 -4.24 -1.91 11.89
N VAL A 482 -3.21 -2.53 11.31
CA VAL A 482 -2.15 -1.83 10.58
C VAL A 482 -2.73 -1.03 9.41
N ARG A 483 -3.58 -1.65 8.59
CA ARG A 483 -4.16 -0.99 7.41
C ARG A 483 -5.06 0.19 7.81
N PHE A 484 -5.87 0.03 8.86
CA PHE A 484 -6.76 1.09 9.32
C PHE A 484 -6.01 2.25 9.99
N VAL A 485 -4.98 1.95 10.80
CA VAL A 485 -4.09 2.97 11.38
C VAL A 485 -3.37 3.76 10.28
N GLN A 486 -2.91 3.10 9.21
CA GLN A 486 -2.27 3.79 8.09
C GLN A 486 -3.21 4.82 7.42
N VAL A 487 -4.51 4.54 7.30
CA VAL A 487 -5.48 5.52 6.80
C VAL A 487 -5.57 6.73 7.72
N GLY A 488 -5.57 6.52 9.04
CA GLY A 488 -5.53 7.63 10.02
C GLY A 488 -4.28 8.50 9.87
N ILE A 489 -3.10 7.90 9.66
CA ILE A 489 -1.84 8.61 9.42
C ILE A 489 -1.94 9.52 8.17
N ASP A 490 -2.46 9.00 7.06
CA ASP A 490 -2.59 9.78 5.82
C ASP A 490 -3.61 10.92 5.97
N LEU A 491 -4.78 10.64 6.56
CA LEU A 491 -5.82 11.65 6.77
C LEU A 491 -5.36 12.75 7.71
N PHE A 492 -4.59 12.42 8.76
CA PHE A 492 -4.03 13.43 9.66
C PHE A 492 -3.06 14.37 8.94
N ALA A 493 -2.22 13.84 8.05
CA ALA A 493 -1.31 14.66 7.28
C ALA A 493 -2.04 15.56 6.28
N LEU A 494 -3.12 15.08 5.65
CA LEU A 494 -3.98 15.93 4.80
C LEU A 494 -4.60 17.06 5.60
N LEU A 495 -5.13 16.78 6.80
CA LEU A 495 -5.68 17.79 7.72
C LEU A 495 -4.64 18.88 8.03
N ARG A 496 -3.40 18.47 8.34
CA ARG A 496 -2.27 19.38 8.61
C ARG A 496 -1.83 20.20 7.39
N GLU A 497 -1.96 19.64 6.20
CA GLU A 497 -1.70 20.34 4.93
C GLU A 497 -2.83 21.29 4.51
N GLY A 498 -3.94 21.32 5.26
CA GLY A 498 -5.05 22.24 5.06
C GLY A 498 -6.31 21.61 4.47
N GLU A 499 -6.37 20.29 4.30
CA GLU A 499 -7.61 19.60 3.91
C GLU A 499 -8.67 19.72 5.00
N ARG A 500 -9.94 19.79 4.59
CA ARG A 500 -11.10 19.81 5.49
C ARG A 500 -12.23 19.00 4.89
N TRP A 501 -13.07 18.45 5.75
CA TRP A 501 -14.25 17.69 5.36
C TRP A 501 -15.50 18.37 5.92
N PRO A 502 -15.83 19.60 5.49
CA PRO A 502 -16.93 20.38 6.07
C PRO A 502 -18.28 19.67 5.91
N PRO A 503 -19.32 20.09 6.65
CA PRO A 503 -20.62 19.45 6.57
C PRO A 503 -21.22 19.55 5.16
N SER A 504 -21.42 18.38 4.56
CA SER A 504 -21.78 18.25 3.15
C SER A 504 -22.75 17.10 2.92
N ALA A 505 -23.82 17.06 3.73
CA ALA A 505 -24.82 16.01 3.66
C ALA A 505 -24.16 14.61 3.75
N GLY A 506 -24.38 13.76 2.75
CA GLY A 506 -23.74 12.44 2.69
C GLY A 506 -22.34 12.37 2.08
N HIS A 507 -21.70 13.49 1.73
CA HIS A 507 -20.49 13.46 0.90
C HIS A 507 -19.18 13.26 1.65
N LEU A 508 -18.98 13.89 2.81
CA LEU A 508 -17.65 14.06 3.43
C LEU A 508 -17.51 13.41 4.82
N ASN A 509 -18.42 12.48 5.17
CA ASN A 509 -18.39 11.74 6.43
C ASN A 509 -17.29 10.67 6.46
N GLY A 510 -16.86 10.27 7.65
CA GLY A 510 -15.98 9.12 7.92
C GLY A 510 -14.49 9.45 7.93
N ARG A 511 -14.08 10.70 8.24
CA ARG A 511 -12.65 11.07 8.28
C ARG A 511 -12.12 11.41 9.66
N LYS A 512 -12.98 11.85 10.58
CA LYS A 512 -12.52 12.22 11.92
C LYS A 512 -12.09 10.99 12.73
N TRP A 513 -12.91 9.93 12.69
CA TRP A 513 -12.66 8.74 13.50
C TRP A 513 -11.34 8.01 13.18
N PRO A 514 -10.97 7.75 11.90
CA PRO A 514 -9.70 7.08 11.62
C PRO A 514 -8.48 7.80 12.21
N ILE A 515 -8.48 9.13 12.25
CA ILE A 515 -7.39 9.91 12.84
C ILE A 515 -7.36 9.72 14.36
N LEU A 516 -8.49 9.88 15.04
CA LEU A 516 -8.58 9.67 16.50
C LEU A 516 -8.23 8.24 16.89
N PHE A 517 -8.70 7.26 16.12
CA PHE A 517 -8.37 5.85 16.32
C PHE A 517 -6.87 5.60 16.15
N ALA A 518 -6.25 6.13 15.09
CA ALA A 518 -4.80 6.02 14.92
C ALA A 518 -4.05 6.69 16.09
N GLY A 519 -4.46 7.87 16.54
CA GLY A 519 -3.87 8.54 17.71
C GLY A 519 -3.98 7.71 18.99
N LEU A 520 -5.09 7.01 19.20
CA LEU A 520 -5.25 6.09 20.33
C LEU A 520 -4.33 4.87 20.22
N MET A 521 -4.20 4.28 19.04
CA MET A 521 -3.38 3.09 18.84
C MET A 521 -1.88 3.41 18.86
N LEU A 522 -1.48 4.57 18.34
CA LEU A 522 -0.07 5.00 18.28
C LEU A 522 0.38 5.76 19.53
N GLY A 523 -0.56 6.19 20.38
CA GLY A 523 -0.26 7.10 21.49
C GLY A 523 0.11 8.51 21.05
N ASP A 524 -0.24 8.90 19.83
CA ASP A 524 0.11 10.21 19.26
C ASP A 524 -0.81 11.31 19.82
N GLU A 525 -0.23 12.26 20.55
CA GLU A 525 -0.98 13.35 21.20
C GLU A 525 -1.56 14.35 20.20
N ASP A 526 -0.88 14.61 19.07
CA ASP A 526 -1.35 15.57 18.07
C ASP A 526 -2.58 14.99 17.35
N MET A 527 -2.56 13.71 16.99
CA MET A 527 -3.73 13.02 16.41
C MET A 527 -4.90 12.96 17.39
N LYS A 528 -4.64 12.77 18.69
CA LYS A 528 -5.68 12.80 19.73
C LYS A 528 -6.22 14.22 20.00
N ALA A 529 -5.46 15.25 19.67
CA ALA A 529 -5.84 16.64 19.91
C ALA A 529 -6.85 17.18 18.88
N ILE A 530 -7.07 16.49 17.75
CA ILE A 530 -7.87 17.04 16.66
C ILE A 530 -9.31 17.40 17.06
N GLY A 531 -9.92 16.72 18.03
CA GLY A 531 -11.26 17.07 18.49
C GLY A 531 -11.32 18.42 19.23
N ARG A 532 -10.20 18.89 19.77
CA ARG A 532 -10.08 20.20 20.43
C ARG A 532 -9.57 21.29 19.49
N GLU A 533 -8.70 20.92 18.55
CA GLU A 533 -8.06 21.87 17.63
C GLU A 533 -8.92 22.24 16.43
N TYR A 534 -9.82 21.34 16.02
CA TYR A 534 -10.70 21.51 14.86
C TYR A 534 -12.16 21.47 15.32
N GLY A 535 -13.01 22.23 14.63
CA GLY A 535 -14.39 22.45 15.00
C GLY A 535 -15.41 21.87 14.01
N PRO A 536 -16.70 22.18 14.22
CA PRO A 536 -17.79 21.70 13.37
C PRO A 536 -17.68 22.11 11.89
N GLU A 537 -16.94 23.15 11.54
CA GLU A 537 -16.72 23.52 10.13
C GLU A 537 -15.70 22.60 9.43
N ASP A 538 -14.89 21.85 10.18
CA ASP A 538 -13.78 21.07 9.64
C ASP A 538 -14.16 19.59 9.36
N PHE A 539 -15.14 19.05 10.08
CA PHE A 539 -15.58 17.65 9.98
C PHE A 539 -17.09 17.52 9.78
N SER A 540 -17.49 16.65 8.86
CA SER A 540 -18.86 16.56 8.36
C SER A 540 -19.80 15.95 9.39
N GLU A 541 -19.31 15.02 10.19
CA GLU A 541 -20.03 14.40 11.30
C GLU A 541 -20.42 15.45 12.35
N ASP A 542 -19.49 16.36 12.64
CA ASP A 542 -19.69 17.41 13.64
C ASP A 542 -20.56 18.54 13.10
N GLY A 543 -20.21 19.08 11.94
CA GLY A 543 -20.90 20.23 11.34
C GLY A 543 -22.32 19.99 10.90
N GLN A 544 -22.77 18.74 10.93
CA GLN A 544 -24.13 18.36 10.61
C GLN A 544 -24.98 18.12 11.86
N THR A 545 -24.40 18.07 13.06
CA THR A 545 -25.12 17.74 14.29
C THR A 545 -24.99 18.85 15.33
N PHE A 546 -26.08 19.19 16.00
CA PHE A 546 -26.13 20.32 16.94
C PHE A 546 -27.21 20.13 18.01
N LEU A 547 -27.14 20.90 19.10
CA LEU A 547 -28.26 21.04 20.03
C LEU A 547 -29.09 22.25 19.60
N VAL A 548 -30.42 22.11 19.56
CA VAL A 548 -31.29 23.26 19.32
C VAL A 548 -31.13 24.23 20.49
N ASP A 549 -30.56 25.40 20.22
CA ASP A 549 -30.19 26.41 21.22
C ASP A 549 -31.36 27.35 21.57
N ALA A 550 -32.20 27.65 20.59
CA ALA A 550 -33.35 28.53 20.72
C ALA A 550 -34.48 28.10 19.78
N PRO A 551 -35.75 28.48 20.07
CA PRO A 551 -36.82 28.32 19.08
C PRO A 551 -36.50 29.15 17.83
N ARG A 552 -36.68 28.55 16.66
CA ARG A 552 -36.57 29.17 15.34
C ARG A 552 -37.87 28.91 14.54
N PRO A 553 -38.98 29.61 14.84
CA PRO A 553 -40.29 29.34 14.25
C PRO A 553 -40.30 29.45 12.72
N GLU A 554 -39.47 30.33 12.16
CA GLU A 554 -39.25 30.50 10.72
C GLU A 554 -38.66 29.24 10.05
N LEU A 555 -37.92 28.44 10.82
CA LEU A 555 -37.41 27.12 10.44
C LEU A 555 -38.25 25.97 11.04
N GLY A 556 -39.33 26.25 11.76
CA GLY A 556 -40.18 25.22 12.37
C GLY A 556 -39.60 24.57 13.63
N TYR A 557 -38.54 25.14 14.23
CA TYR A 557 -38.06 24.73 15.55
C TYR A 557 -38.89 25.40 16.64
N THR A 558 -39.59 24.60 17.45
CA THR A 558 -40.45 25.10 18.53
C THR A 558 -39.70 25.23 19.85
N ARG A 559 -40.36 25.80 20.88
CA ARG A 559 -39.76 25.95 22.21
C ARG A 559 -39.48 24.60 22.87
N GLU A 560 -40.31 23.60 22.59
CA GLU A 560 -40.19 22.23 23.09
C GLU A 560 -39.01 21.48 22.47
N MET A 561 -38.49 21.96 21.34
CA MET A 561 -37.33 21.37 20.67
C MET A 561 -36.00 21.85 21.25
N VAL A 562 -35.98 22.91 22.05
CA VAL A 562 -34.75 23.43 22.67
C VAL A 562 -34.09 22.36 23.52
N GLY A 563 -32.79 22.15 23.32
CA GLY A 563 -31.97 21.12 23.96
C GLY A 563 -32.02 19.76 23.25
N LEU A 564 -32.87 19.55 22.23
CA LEU A 564 -32.85 18.32 21.46
C LEU A 564 -31.61 18.25 20.56
N PRO A 565 -30.95 17.08 20.46
CA PRO A 565 -29.91 16.86 19.47
C PRO A 565 -30.54 16.77 18.08
N GLU A 566 -29.98 17.46 17.11
CA GLU A 566 -30.56 17.63 15.79
C GLU A 566 -29.53 17.49 14.69
N TRP A 567 -30.02 17.22 13.47
CA TRP A 567 -29.20 17.11 12.26
C TRP A 567 -29.65 18.07 11.17
N SER A 568 -28.69 18.57 10.41
CA SER A 568 -28.89 19.29 9.15
C SER A 568 -27.72 19.00 8.21
N ALA A 569 -27.96 19.05 6.91
CA ALA A 569 -26.95 18.73 5.90
C ALA A 569 -25.70 19.62 5.94
N ALA A 570 -25.79 20.79 6.56
CA ALA A 570 -24.74 21.80 6.56
C ALA A 570 -24.82 22.76 7.76
N HIS A 571 -25.30 22.34 8.94
CA HIS A 571 -25.61 23.25 10.07
C HIS A 571 -24.50 24.28 10.35
N ALA A 572 -23.25 23.85 10.51
CA ALA A 572 -22.16 24.75 10.88
C ALA A 572 -21.83 25.80 9.82
N THR A 573 -22.15 25.57 8.54
CA THR A 573 -21.83 26.50 7.44
C THR A 573 -23.05 27.19 6.83
N ARG A 574 -24.24 26.59 6.99
CA ARG A 574 -25.53 27.03 6.43
C ARG A 574 -26.69 26.71 7.38
N PRO A 575 -26.74 27.31 8.58
CA PRO A 575 -27.81 27.05 9.56
C PRO A 575 -29.19 27.50 9.06
N GLU A 576 -29.27 28.40 8.08
CA GLU A 576 -30.52 28.80 7.42
C GLU A 576 -31.19 27.66 6.64
N LEU A 577 -30.45 26.58 6.36
CA LEU A 577 -30.97 25.37 5.71
C LEU A 577 -31.39 24.28 6.71
N ASP A 578 -31.32 24.54 8.01
CA ASP A 578 -31.74 23.57 9.04
C ASP A 578 -33.21 23.21 8.92
N ASP A 579 -33.54 21.95 9.17
CA ASP A 579 -34.88 21.43 8.99
C ASP A 579 -35.20 20.32 10.01
N PRO A 580 -36.13 20.57 10.96
CA PRO A 580 -36.49 19.58 11.99
C PRO A 580 -37.35 18.43 11.45
N ARG A 581 -37.80 18.51 10.19
CA ARG A 581 -38.63 17.46 9.58
C ARG A 581 -37.81 16.19 9.35
N TRP A 582 -38.48 15.05 9.50
CA TRP A 582 -37.87 13.73 9.35
C TRP A 582 -38.14 13.09 7.99
N ASP A 583 -39.20 13.49 7.28
CA ASP A 583 -39.49 13.02 5.92
C ASP A 583 -39.77 14.20 4.97
N ALA A 584 -39.03 14.25 3.86
CA ALA A 584 -39.24 15.24 2.80
C ALA A 584 -40.64 15.15 2.14
N LYS A 585 -41.32 13.99 2.24
CA LYS A 585 -42.70 13.81 1.77
C LYS A 585 -43.73 14.52 2.65
N GLU A 586 -43.40 14.85 3.90
CA GLU A 586 -44.28 15.60 4.82
C GLU A 586 -44.54 17.04 4.32
N SER A 587 -43.97 17.45 3.18
CA SER A 587 -44.10 18.80 2.67
C SER A 587 -44.02 18.92 1.15
N PHE A 588 -44.47 17.92 0.38
CA PHE A 588 -44.75 18.16 -1.04
C PHE A 588 -45.97 19.08 -1.14
N PRO A 589 -45.84 20.39 -1.46
CA PRO A 589 -47.01 21.21 -1.68
C PRO A 589 -47.71 20.67 -2.94
N PRO A 590 -49.03 20.42 -2.90
CA PRO A 590 -49.76 20.01 -4.11
C PRO A 590 -49.49 21.02 -5.23
N GLY A 591 -48.88 20.57 -6.34
CA GLY A 591 -48.58 21.42 -7.50
C GLY A 591 -47.18 22.07 -7.55
N ALA A 592 -46.29 21.82 -6.59
CA ALA A 592 -44.91 22.31 -6.68
C ALA A 592 -44.12 21.60 -7.80
N THR A 593 -43.49 22.37 -8.69
CA THR A 593 -42.64 21.85 -9.78
C THR A 593 -41.18 21.61 -9.37
N GLN A 594 -40.75 22.18 -8.24
CA GLN A 594 -39.43 21.98 -7.64
C GLN A 594 -39.52 21.92 -6.11
N VAL A 595 -38.74 21.04 -5.49
CA VAL A 595 -38.66 20.91 -4.02
C VAL A 595 -37.62 21.92 -3.49
N PRO A 596 -37.91 22.73 -2.46
CA PRO A 596 -36.91 23.63 -1.87
C PRO A 596 -35.66 22.89 -1.43
N LEU A 597 -34.46 23.47 -1.62
CA LEU A 597 -33.18 22.83 -1.29
C LEU A 597 -33.14 22.34 0.17
N ARG A 598 -33.62 23.17 1.10
CA ARG A 598 -33.84 22.83 2.52
C ARG A 598 -34.62 21.52 2.70
N THR A 599 -35.74 21.36 2.01
CA THR A 599 -36.56 20.13 2.04
C THR A 599 -35.88 18.95 1.32
N GLN A 600 -35.07 19.21 0.29
CA GLN A 600 -34.29 18.15 -0.37
C GLN A 600 -33.23 17.58 0.58
N ASN A 601 -32.62 18.43 1.41
CA ASN A 601 -31.58 18.06 2.35
C ASN A 601 -32.04 17.04 3.40
N VAL A 602 -33.32 17.08 3.82
CA VAL A 602 -33.91 16.12 4.77
C VAL A 602 -33.72 14.67 4.33
N LYS A 603 -33.66 14.39 3.02
CA LYS A 603 -33.45 13.02 2.52
C LYS A 603 -32.09 12.44 2.94
N TYR A 604 -31.05 13.27 3.05
CA TYR A 604 -29.71 12.82 3.43
C TYR A 604 -29.62 12.40 4.90
N ARG A 605 -30.52 12.89 5.75
CA ARG A 605 -30.71 12.42 7.13
C ARG A 605 -30.90 10.91 7.18
N LEU A 606 -31.74 10.38 6.29
CA LEU A 606 -32.15 8.98 6.28
C LEU A 606 -31.30 8.12 5.36
N CYS A 607 -30.91 8.63 4.19
CA CYS A 607 -30.26 7.78 3.19
C CYS A 607 -28.75 7.67 3.35
N CYS A 608 -28.10 8.68 3.96
CA CYS A 608 -26.75 9.04 3.53
C CYS A 608 -25.82 9.59 4.64
N SER A 609 -26.24 9.64 5.90
CA SER A 609 -25.44 10.16 7.02
C SER A 609 -25.49 9.22 8.24
N ALA A 610 -26.37 9.48 9.20
CA ALA A 610 -26.47 8.76 10.47
C ALA A 610 -26.75 7.26 10.37
N ASN A 611 -27.25 6.79 9.22
CA ASN A 611 -27.39 5.36 8.97
C ASN A 611 -26.05 4.63 8.83
N ALA A 612 -24.92 5.34 8.68
CA ALA A 612 -23.58 4.75 8.58
C ALA A 612 -22.63 5.08 9.75
N TRP A 613 -22.95 6.04 10.63
CA TRP A 613 -22.09 6.45 11.77
C TRP A 613 -22.04 5.46 12.94
N TRP A 614 -22.91 4.45 12.94
CA TRP A 614 -23.10 3.55 14.08
C TRP A 614 -21.81 2.92 14.63
N GLY A 615 -20.93 2.43 13.74
CA GLY A 615 -19.77 1.65 14.17
C GLY A 615 -18.64 2.50 14.71
N GLU A 616 -18.33 3.62 14.07
CA GLU A 616 -17.34 4.58 14.56
C GLU A 616 -17.76 5.20 15.90
N LEU A 617 -19.03 5.55 16.08
CA LEU A 617 -19.52 6.13 17.33
C LEU A 617 -19.57 5.10 18.47
N LEU A 618 -19.99 3.87 18.18
CA LEU A 618 -19.98 2.80 19.19
C LEU A 618 -18.54 2.45 19.58
N ALA A 619 -17.62 2.38 18.61
CA ALA A 619 -16.21 2.17 18.90
C ALA A 619 -15.62 3.30 19.75
N ALA A 620 -16.00 4.55 19.47
CA ALA A 620 -15.62 5.70 20.30
C ALA A 620 -16.16 5.59 21.73
N TYR A 621 -17.40 5.12 21.94
CA TYR A 621 -17.90 4.82 23.29
C TYR A 621 -17.07 3.74 24.00
N ILE A 622 -16.87 2.59 23.34
CA ILE A 622 -16.16 1.43 23.91
C ILE A 622 -14.72 1.78 24.28
N LEU A 623 -14.04 2.57 23.46
CA LEU A 623 -12.65 2.99 23.67
C LEU A 623 -12.51 4.20 24.61
N GLY A 624 -13.62 4.73 25.14
CA GLY A 624 -13.60 5.93 26.00
C GLY A 624 -13.17 7.20 25.25
N ALA A 625 -13.41 7.27 23.95
CA ALA A 625 -12.94 8.31 23.05
C ALA A 625 -13.98 9.42 22.78
N LYS A 626 -15.16 9.41 23.43
CA LYS A 626 -16.19 10.46 23.27
C LYS A 626 -15.63 11.85 23.59
N ASP A 627 -14.87 11.97 24.67
CA ASP A 627 -14.27 13.25 25.08
C ASP A 627 -13.11 13.67 24.16
N LEU A 628 -12.41 12.70 23.56
CA LEU A 628 -11.40 12.97 22.53
C LEU A 628 -12.05 13.44 21.23
N TRP A 629 -13.20 12.89 20.86
CA TRP A 629 -13.98 13.37 19.73
C TRP A 629 -14.48 14.80 19.96
N ASN A 630 -14.88 15.11 21.20
CA ASN A 630 -15.24 16.47 21.64
C ASN A 630 -16.40 17.09 20.84
N HIS A 631 -17.43 16.30 20.51
CA HIS A 631 -18.65 16.80 19.89
C HIS A 631 -19.88 16.00 20.34
N GLU A 632 -20.38 16.32 21.53
CA GLU A 632 -21.53 15.64 22.14
C GLU A 632 -22.81 15.58 21.27
N PRO A 633 -23.18 16.62 20.49
CA PRO A 633 -24.41 16.58 19.69
C PRO A 633 -24.49 15.40 18.73
N LEU A 634 -23.37 14.96 18.15
CA LEU A 634 -23.31 13.79 17.26
C LEU A 634 -23.74 12.51 17.96
N PHE A 635 -23.19 12.28 19.14
CA PHE A 635 -23.47 11.09 19.94
C PHE A 635 -24.92 11.04 20.40
N LEU A 636 -25.44 12.17 20.91
CA LEU A 636 -26.85 12.29 21.30
C LEU A 636 -27.80 12.15 20.09
N TYR A 637 -27.40 12.68 18.94
CA TYR A 637 -28.20 12.59 17.73
C TYR A 637 -28.31 11.15 17.23
N GLN A 638 -27.26 10.33 17.34
CA GLN A 638 -27.33 8.92 16.95
C GLN A 638 -28.36 8.14 17.77
N ASP A 639 -28.44 8.39 19.08
CA ASP A 639 -29.46 7.78 19.95
C ASP A 639 -30.88 8.26 19.57
N ARG A 640 -31.05 9.57 19.33
CA ARG A 640 -32.33 10.11 18.85
C ARG A 640 -32.71 9.52 17.49
N PHE A 641 -31.75 9.36 16.59
CA PHE A 641 -31.95 8.79 15.25
C PHE A 641 -32.52 7.37 15.32
N LEU A 642 -32.01 6.53 16.24
CA LEU A 642 -32.58 5.21 16.50
C LEU A 642 -34.06 5.32 16.91
N GLN A 643 -34.35 6.12 17.92
CA GLN A 643 -35.68 6.24 18.52
C GLN A 643 -36.71 6.75 17.52
N GLU A 644 -36.37 7.81 16.79
CA GLU A 644 -37.26 8.48 15.85
C GLU A 644 -37.56 7.60 14.61
N ASN A 645 -36.56 6.85 14.12
CA ASN A 645 -36.77 5.92 13.01
C ASN A 645 -37.60 4.69 13.42
N LEU A 646 -37.37 4.13 14.61
CA LEU A 646 -38.19 3.03 15.12
C LEU A 646 -39.63 3.45 15.37
N ALA A 647 -39.87 4.66 15.93
CA ALA A 647 -41.21 5.23 16.08
C ALA A 647 -41.94 5.37 14.72
N ARG A 648 -41.18 5.66 13.66
CA ARG A 648 -41.66 5.73 12.26
C ARG A 648 -41.70 4.38 11.54
N ARG A 649 -41.44 3.27 12.24
CA ARG A 649 -41.42 1.90 11.70
C ARG A 649 -40.43 1.72 10.53
N ILE A 650 -39.34 2.48 10.53
CA ILE A 650 -38.24 2.32 9.57
C ILE A 650 -37.32 1.22 10.10
N THR A 651 -37.19 0.13 9.34
CA THR A 651 -36.41 -1.06 9.73
C THR A 651 -35.49 -1.57 8.63
N ASP A 652 -35.28 -0.79 7.56
CA ASP A 652 -34.41 -1.12 6.42
C ASP A 652 -33.07 -0.37 6.50
N TYR A 653 -32.34 -0.29 5.39
CA TYR A 653 -31.02 0.37 5.29
C TYR A 653 -31.01 1.84 5.73
N ARG A 654 -32.19 2.49 5.79
CA ARG A 654 -32.33 3.86 6.29
C ARG A 654 -32.14 3.95 7.80
N LEU A 655 -32.46 2.89 8.54
CA LEU A 655 -32.17 2.81 9.98
C LEU A 655 -30.69 2.51 10.21
N SER A 656 -30.17 1.48 9.53
CA SER A 656 -28.77 1.10 9.64
C SER A 656 -28.31 0.53 8.32
N TRP A 657 -27.22 1.10 7.79
CA TRP A 657 -26.70 0.73 6.49
C TRP A 657 -26.31 -0.75 6.42
N ARG A 658 -25.77 -1.30 7.53
CA ARG A 658 -25.59 -2.74 7.73
C ARG A 658 -26.40 -3.25 8.93
N PRO A 659 -27.01 -4.44 8.83
CA PRO A 659 -27.64 -5.09 9.99
C PRO A 659 -26.66 -5.32 11.16
N PHE A 660 -25.39 -5.59 10.84
CA PHE A 660 -24.30 -5.77 11.80
C PHE A 660 -24.20 -4.61 12.80
N TYR A 661 -24.29 -3.37 12.34
CA TYR A 661 -24.14 -2.21 13.21
C TYR A 661 -25.26 -2.10 14.23
N LEU A 662 -26.50 -2.29 13.79
CA LEU A 662 -27.65 -2.24 14.68
C LEU A 662 -27.59 -3.37 15.72
N ALA A 663 -27.10 -4.55 15.34
CA ALA A 663 -26.90 -5.67 16.26
C ALA A 663 -25.83 -5.35 17.32
N MET A 664 -24.68 -4.79 16.91
CA MET A 664 -23.63 -4.34 17.82
C MET A 664 -24.13 -3.23 18.74
N TRP A 665 -24.79 -2.20 18.19
CA TRP A 665 -25.33 -1.08 18.96
C TRP A 665 -26.31 -1.56 20.03
N ARG A 666 -27.32 -2.36 19.66
CA ARG A 666 -28.29 -2.92 20.63
C ARG A 666 -27.65 -3.79 21.71
N ARG A 667 -26.56 -4.47 21.38
CA ARG A 667 -25.91 -5.39 22.31
C ARG A 667 -25.02 -4.68 23.33
N TYR A 668 -24.39 -3.57 22.93
CA TYR A 668 -23.29 -2.95 23.68
C TYR A 668 -23.52 -1.50 24.09
N ARG A 669 -24.35 -0.71 23.37
CA ARG A 669 -24.50 0.72 23.64
C ARG A 669 -24.97 1.04 25.06
N ASP A 670 -25.84 0.24 25.68
CA ASP A 670 -26.32 0.53 27.04
C ASP A 670 -25.25 0.30 28.13
N ALA A 671 -24.16 -0.39 27.80
CA ALA A 671 -23.08 -0.73 28.73
C ALA A 671 -21.93 0.29 28.75
N TYR A 672 -21.91 1.23 27.80
CA TYR A 672 -20.88 2.27 27.62
C TYR A 672 -21.56 3.61 27.37
#